data_AF-A0A229UIU5-F1
#
_entry.id   AF-A0A229UIU5-F1
#
_cell.length_a   1.000
_cell.length_b   1.000
_cell.length_c   1.000
_cell.angle_alpha   90.00
_cell.angle_beta   90.00
_cell.angle_gamma   90.00
#
_symmetry.space_group_name_H-M   'P 1'
#
loop_
_entity.id
_entity.type
_entity.pdbx_description
1 polymer ?
#
loop_
_entity_poly.entity_id
_entity_poly.type
_entity_poly.pdbx_seq_one_letter_code
_entity_poly.pdbx_strand_id
1 'polypeptide(L)'
;MMMRKWMSCLILFVLVFSLIGTGWVLPASVSAADEFDALRQKWSDVLTGGPSIELSDADIAAQIALTVRVVQNDTATGFRDTLQTGTNRTSCGCLWTDLTSTTVSAELVYNFSRIRAMALAYATAGSSDPASPAYNPLYLNTALRDEITGALDWMYANRYNPGKSIYDNWYHWEISGPKNLEDAVVLMYNDLTSTQVTNYMNAVNKFTPDPNRAPQNSATATGANRVEKSWVVALRSILIKDSTAVALGRDGLSDATTLSTSTNGANNVFKYVSTGDGMHQDGSFLQHTAHPYFGNYGTTYFQFIVNLVYLLSGSTWAITDPNAANMYQWVYSTYEPAIYKGSLMSMLRGRTIAYSSADDHYYGKAATQSILLLSTFAPAADAAAYQSMVKYWMTEDTYLSFVSGGNSIFYIVLAKQILGDPAIAPRGELSRNIPFPQSDRIVHYRPGFGFGLAMSSKRIYRYESINGDNLHGWHMGDGMTYLYNNDLSQYDANYWPTVNPYRLAGTTVDTGMLANAAGQSTLTANTWVGGASDGTFGVAGMQLNPYGSNVTGKKSWFMFDNEIVALGSGITSTSGRTIETIVDNRKLNEAGDNAFTVNGTIQSTSLTQGMQSYTGVSWMHLQGNAVSGSDIGYYFPGTPALKGIRETRTGKWTDIHSSDLITGTLTNNYETFWFDHGANPTDGSYQYAILPNASVSQTSAYAAGPDFTVVENSADAQAVRENTLNLLAVNFWNTLTKTVGDLTSDNKASVLLKTTSSAAEVSVSDPTQTNTGTIQLTVNRSASGVISADPGVTVTQLSPTIQLTVNVNGSKGSSFHAKFDLTPAPPVIPAAPVVSSVYGGSGKATLSWTAVSGAAGYRIKYGTQPGVYTGTVNTGASTTGAVTGLTNGTTYYFAVTAYNTSGESVPSAEVHLFSVEPTADAYVRDGTYVGTNYGADPSLVTKKSTSSYNREAYLLFDVSALTGPVSGATVHLVPTSVGSAATTNAVAVAASTTWTESGLTWSTKPASGSGFSTWSGMAAGKPVEVDVTAQVNSAIASGGKLSLRVYSPTDVGSTGDISYGSKEQTNTANRPALAISQ
;
A
#
# COMPACT_ATOMS: atom_id res chain seq x y z
N MET A 1 -38.75 -53.99 67.40
CA MET A 1 -39.76 -55.01 67.75
C MET A 1 -40.94 -54.82 66.79
N MET A 2 -40.84 -55.39 65.59
CA MET A 2 -41.68 -56.50 65.09
C MET A 2 -43.17 -56.17 64.87
N MET A 3 -43.56 -56.00 63.60
CA MET A 3 -44.77 -56.51 62.90
C MET A 3 -44.96 -55.69 61.59
N ARG A 4 -44.29 -55.96 60.46
CA ARG A 4 -44.53 -56.93 59.36
C ARG A 4 -45.86 -56.79 58.56
N LYS A 5 -45.70 -56.20 57.35
CA LYS A 5 -46.22 -56.56 56.00
C LYS A 5 -47.69 -56.26 55.63
N TRP A 6 -47.91 -56.21 54.30
CA TRP A 6 -49.12 -55.92 53.48
C TRP A 6 -49.23 -54.43 53.04
N MET A 7 -49.22 -54.03 51.76
CA MET A 7 -49.17 -54.76 50.49
C MET A 7 -48.77 -53.80 49.34
N SER A 8 -47.84 -54.23 48.50
CA SER A 8 -47.49 -53.62 47.19
C SER A 8 -48.49 -54.10 46.11
N CYS A 9 -48.56 -53.35 45.00
CA CYS A 9 -49.31 -53.59 43.75
C CYS A 9 -50.75 -53.06 43.69
N LEU A 10 -50.92 -51.84 43.16
CA LEU A 10 -52.12 -51.43 42.43
C LEU A 10 -51.80 -50.34 41.38
N ILE A 11 -50.94 -50.68 40.42
CA ILE A 11 -50.81 -49.99 39.13
C ILE A 11 -51.16 -51.03 38.07
N LEU A 12 -52.45 -51.15 37.76
CA LEU A 12 -53.06 -51.69 36.54
C LEU A 12 -54.56 -51.84 36.85
N PHE A 13 -55.43 -51.53 35.88
CA PHE A 13 -56.90 -51.59 35.92
C PHE A 13 -57.63 -50.39 36.57
N VAL A 14 -57.73 -49.27 35.84
CA VAL A 14 -59.04 -48.69 35.44
C VAL A 14 -58.83 -48.02 34.07
N LEU A 15 -58.70 -48.88 33.05
CA LEU A 15 -59.01 -48.59 31.67
C LEU A 15 -60.35 -49.31 31.43
N VAL A 16 -61.32 -48.61 30.85
CA VAL A 16 -62.65 -49.07 30.35
C VAL A 16 -63.85 -48.35 31.00
N PHE A 17 -64.57 -47.60 30.15
CA PHE A 17 -65.84 -46.87 30.30
C PHE A 17 -65.88 -45.50 30.98
N SER A 18 -65.71 -44.45 30.17
CA SER A 18 -66.70 -43.36 30.04
C SER A 18 -66.56 -42.70 28.66
N LEU A 19 -67.23 -43.30 27.68
CA LEU A 19 -67.59 -42.72 26.39
C LEU A 19 -68.83 -41.82 26.60
N ILE A 20 -68.79 -40.61 26.05
CA ILE A 20 -69.83 -39.94 25.21
C ILE A 20 -69.68 -38.43 25.39
N GLY A 21 -69.26 -37.74 24.33
CA GLY A 21 -69.52 -36.31 24.16
C GLY A 21 -68.33 -35.44 23.76
N THR A 22 -67.77 -35.63 22.56
CA THR A 22 -67.11 -34.54 21.83
C THR A 22 -67.19 -34.82 20.33
N GLY A 23 -67.56 -33.79 19.56
CA GLY A 23 -67.73 -33.85 18.11
C GLY A 23 -66.48 -34.33 17.38
N TRP A 24 -66.73 -34.87 16.20
CA TRP A 24 -65.72 -35.34 15.26
C TRP A 24 -64.83 -34.17 14.82
N VAL A 25 -63.65 -34.05 15.41
CA VAL A 25 -62.50 -33.38 14.79
C VAL A 25 -61.60 -34.50 14.30
N LEU A 26 -61.46 -34.61 12.98
CA LEU A 26 -60.47 -35.51 12.37
C LEU A 26 -59.07 -35.12 12.92
N PRO A 27 -58.28 -36.05 13.46
CA PRO A 27 -56.91 -35.75 13.84
C PRO A 27 -56.12 -35.45 12.57
N ALA A 28 -55.52 -34.26 12.51
CA ALA A 28 -54.49 -33.97 11.53
C ALA A 28 -53.39 -35.04 11.68
N SER A 29 -53.09 -35.73 10.60
CA SER A 29 -51.96 -36.66 10.52
C SER A 29 -50.68 -35.86 10.74
N VAL A 30 -50.15 -35.85 11.97
CA VAL A 30 -48.83 -35.32 12.26
C VAL A 30 -47.81 -36.28 11.66
N SER A 31 -47.38 -35.99 10.43
CA SER A 31 -46.16 -36.58 9.87
C SER A 31 -44.99 -36.20 10.78
N ALA A 32 -44.05 -37.12 11.00
CA ALA A 32 -42.79 -36.78 11.67
C ALA A 32 -42.11 -35.65 10.89
N ALA A 33 -41.64 -34.61 11.59
CA ALA A 33 -40.94 -33.48 10.97
C ALA A 33 -39.66 -33.97 10.28
N ASP A 34 -39.45 -33.54 9.03
CA ASP A 34 -38.26 -33.86 8.25
C ASP A 34 -37.29 -32.67 8.15
N GLU A 35 -36.18 -32.89 7.47
CA GLU A 35 -35.13 -31.88 7.30
C GLU A 35 -35.63 -30.62 6.56
N PHE A 36 -36.61 -30.76 5.65
CA PHE A 36 -37.20 -29.61 4.96
C PHE A 36 -38.05 -28.77 5.91
N ASP A 37 -38.79 -29.40 6.83
CA ASP A 37 -39.54 -28.69 7.86
C ASP A 37 -38.61 -27.88 8.78
N ALA A 38 -37.44 -28.43 9.13
CA ALA A 38 -36.43 -27.72 9.92
C ALA A 38 -35.83 -26.52 9.16
N LEU A 39 -35.50 -26.67 7.87
CA LEU A 39 -35.00 -25.58 7.04
C LEU A 39 -36.04 -24.47 6.84
N ARG A 40 -37.31 -24.83 6.60
CA ARG A 40 -38.42 -23.86 6.51
C ARG A 40 -38.59 -23.10 7.83
N GLN A 41 -38.61 -23.81 8.96
CA GLN A 41 -38.76 -23.20 10.27
C GLN A 41 -37.61 -22.22 10.56
N LYS A 42 -36.37 -22.61 10.22
CA LYS A 42 -35.19 -21.75 10.38
C LYS A 42 -35.33 -20.42 9.64
N TRP A 43 -35.91 -20.42 8.43
CA TRP A 43 -36.17 -19.17 7.71
C TRP A 43 -37.37 -18.40 8.28
N SER A 44 -38.43 -19.09 8.70
CA SER A 44 -39.57 -18.47 9.40
C SER A 44 -39.12 -17.70 10.66
N ASP A 45 -38.17 -18.25 11.41
CA ASP A 45 -37.60 -17.62 12.59
C ASP A 45 -36.79 -16.35 12.24
N VAL A 46 -36.07 -16.33 11.11
CA VAL A 46 -35.38 -15.12 10.62
C VAL A 46 -36.37 -14.02 10.24
N LEU A 47 -37.53 -14.40 9.68
CA LEU A 47 -38.58 -13.45 9.31
C LEU A 47 -39.32 -12.88 10.53
N THR A 48 -39.62 -13.72 11.52
CA THR A 48 -40.51 -13.37 12.65
C THR A 48 -39.77 -13.00 13.94
N GLY A 49 -38.48 -13.34 14.06
CA GLY A 49 -37.74 -13.32 15.33
C GLY A 49 -37.78 -14.65 16.10
N GLY A 50 -38.58 -15.61 15.64
CA GLY A 50 -38.74 -16.91 16.28
C GLY A 50 -39.65 -16.89 17.52
N PRO A 51 -39.85 -18.04 18.19
CA PRO A 51 -40.82 -18.17 19.27
C PRO A 51 -40.39 -17.52 20.60
N SER A 52 -39.12 -17.15 20.75
CA SER A 52 -38.54 -16.69 22.02
C SER A 52 -38.34 -15.17 22.08
N ILE A 53 -39.16 -14.40 21.35
CA ILE A 53 -39.07 -12.93 21.36
C ILE A 53 -39.56 -12.34 22.68
N GLU A 54 -38.80 -11.40 23.24
CA GLU A 54 -39.14 -10.72 24.50
C GLU A 54 -40.09 -9.54 24.24
N LEU A 55 -41.39 -9.77 24.38
CA LEU A 55 -42.43 -8.76 24.06
C LEU A 55 -42.38 -7.49 24.93
N SER A 56 -41.72 -7.53 26.09
CA SER A 56 -41.51 -6.36 26.94
C SER A 56 -40.37 -5.47 26.47
N ASP A 57 -39.55 -5.92 25.53
CA ASP A 57 -38.48 -5.13 24.95
C ASP A 57 -39.05 -4.01 24.07
N ALA A 58 -38.65 -2.76 24.34
CA ALA A 58 -39.23 -1.59 23.69
C ALA A 58 -38.98 -1.53 22.17
N ASP A 59 -37.82 -1.98 21.69
CA ASP A 59 -37.50 -1.95 20.25
C ASP A 59 -38.22 -3.08 19.51
N ILE A 60 -38.33 -4.28 20.13
CA ILE A 60 -39.13 -5.38 19.58
C ILE A 60 -40.61 -4.98 19.53
N ALA A 61 -41.14 -4.41 20.62
CA ALA A 61 -42.51 -3.92 20.68
C ALA A 61 -42.80 -2.86 19.61
N ALA A 62 -41.88 -1.89 19.45
CA ALA A 62 -41.99 -0.87 18.40
C ALA A 62 -41.97 -1.50 17.00
N GLN A 63 -41.14 -2.51 16.75
CA GLN A 63 -41.11 -3.20 15.46
C GLN A 63 -42.38 -4.02 15.20
N ILE A 64 -42.95 -4.67 16.22
CA ILE A 64 -44.27 -5.33 16.11
C ILE A 64 -45.34 -4.29 15.77
N ALA A 65 -45.37 -3.15 16.45
CA ALA A 65 -46.31 -2.08 16.17
C ALA A 65 -46.19 -1.53 14.74
N LEU A 66 -44.96 -1.43 14.20
CA LEU A 66 -44.72 -1.06 12.80
C LEU A 66 -45.25 -2.14 11.84
N THR A 67 -44.95 -3.41 12.10
CA THR A 67 -45.47 -4.55 11.31
C THR A 67 -46.99 -4.55 11.25
N VAL A 68 -47.66 -4.28 12.37
CA VAL A 68 -49.13 -4.17 12.43
C VAL A 68 -49.61 -2.94 11.65
N ARG A 69 -49.03 -1.76 11.88
CA ARG A 69 -49.47 -0.49 11.29
C ARG A 69 -49.45 -0.48 9.76
N VAL A 70 -48.46 -1.13 9.15
CA VAL A 70 -48.36 -1.27 7.68
C VAL A 70 -49.51 -2.09 7.12
N VAL A 71 -50.02 -3.05 7.89
CA VAL A 71 -51.10 -3.95 7.47
C VAL A 71 -52.47 -3.37 7.81
N GLN A 72 -52.65 -2.83 9.00
CA GLN A 72 -53.92 -2.29 9.49
C GLN A 72 -53.66 -1.09 10.42
N ASN A 73 -54.33 0.03 10.18
CA ASN A 73 -54.17 1.23 11.01
C ASN A 73 -55.46 2.07 11.10
N ASP A 74 -55.47 3.01 12.04
CA ASP A 74 -56.65 3.84 12.35
C ASP A 74 -57.09 4.77 11.22
N THR A 75 -56.20 5.02 10.25
CA THR A 75 -56.52 5.82 9.05
C THR A 75 -57.07 4.98 7.90
N ALA A 76 -57.22 3.66 8.10
CA ALA A 76 -57.68 2.70 7.09
C ALA A 76 -56.83 2.73 5.80
N THR A 77 -55.53 2.99 5.93
CA THR A 77 -54.58 3.03 4.80
C THR A 77 -53.68 1.80 4.74
N GLY A 78 -53.81 0.87 5.69
CA GLY A 78 -53.02 -0.35 5.71
C GLY A 78 -53.30 -1.25 4.50
N PHE A 79 -52.37 -2.18 4.22
CA PHE A 79 -52.52 -3.09 3.09
C PHE A 79 -53.76 -3.99 3.21
N ARG A 80 -54.14 -4.38 4.42
CA ARG A 80 -55.40 -5.09 4.67
C ARG A 80 -56.61 -4.18 4.48
N ASP A 81 -56.54 -2.96 5.02
CA ASP A 81 -57.65 -1.99 4.99
C ASP A 81 -58.05 -1.63 3.55
N THR A 82 -57.09 -1.62 2.63
CA THR A 82 -57.27 -1.25 1.22
C THR A 82 -57.42 -2.46 0.27
N LEU A 83 -57.34 -3.69 0.81
CA LEU A 83 -57.47 -4.92 0.02
C LEU A 83 -58.89 -5.04 -0.54
N GLN A 84 -59.00 -5.28 -1.85
CA GLN A 84 -60.27 -5.55 -2.49
C GLN A 84 -60.70 -7.00 -2.24
N THR A 85 -61.93 -7.19 -1.75
CA THR A 85 -62.55 -8.49 -1.47
C THR A 85 -63.92 -8.61 -2.13
N GLY A 86 -64.43 -9.84 -2.27
CA GLY A 86 -65.79 -10.09 -2.77
C GLY A 86 -66.08 -9.42 -4.12
N THR A 87 -67.22 -8.73 -4.23
CA THR A 87 -67.63 -8.04 -5.46
C THR A 87 -66.65 -6.97 -5.90
N ASN A 88 -66.01 -6.24 -4.96
CA ASN A 88 -65.06 -5.18 -5.31
C ASN A 88 -63.83 -5.74 -6.04
N ARG A 89 -63.32 -6.89 -5.57
CA ARG A 89 -62.22 -7.62 -6.22
C ARG A 89 -62.59 -8.02 -7.65
N THR A 90 -63.79 -8.58 -7.83
CA THR A 90 -64.27 -8.98 -9.16
C THR A 90 -64.49 -7.79 -10.08
N SER A 91 -65.03 -6.67 -9.55
CA SER A 91 -65.29 -5.46 -10.32
C SER A 91 -64.01 -4.76 -10.79
N CYS A 92 -62.98 -4.62 -9.93
CA CYS A 92 -61.73 -4.00 -10.36
C CYS A 92 -60.79 -4.97 -11.09
N GLY A 93 -60.98 -6.29 -10.91
CA GLY A 93 -60.03 -7.29 -11.43
C GLY A 93 -58.64 -7.14 -10.81
N CYS A 94 -58.57 -6.79 -9.53
CA CYS A 94 -57.35 -6.37 -8.83
C CYS A 94 -57.39 -6.76 -7.35
N LEU A 95 -56.23 -6.84 -6.69
CA LEU A 95 -56.15 -6.92 -5.22
C LEU A 95 -56.15 -5.54 -4.58
N TRP A 96 -55.48 -4.57 -5.22
CA TRP A 96 -55.47 -3.18 -4.80
C TRP A 96 -55.68 -2.29 -6.02
N THR A 97 -56.44 -1.21 -5.85
CA THR A 97 -56.86 -0.32 -6.94
C THR A 97 -55.72 0.52 -7.51
N ASP A 98 -54.60 0.62 -6.79
CA ASP A 98 -53.38 1.28 -7.24
C ASP A 98 -52.39 0.31 -7.94
N LEU A 99 -52.72 -0.99 -8.04
CA LEU A 99 -51.89 -2.03 -8.65
C LEU A 99 -52.63 -2.81 -9.76
N THR A 100 -53.20 -2.09 -10.71
CA THR A 100 -54.09 -2.63 -11.76
C THR A 100 -53.40 -2.93 -13.08
N SER A 101 -52.20 -2.42 -13.35
CA SER A 101 -51.51 -2.57 -14.62
C SER A 101 -51.16 -4.02 -14.92
N THR A 102 -51.41 -4.46 -16.16
CA THR A 102 -51.00 -5.79 -16.64
C THR A 102 -49.77 -5.74 -17.54
N THR A 103 -49.12 -4.59 -17.65
CA THR A 103 -47.95 -4.38 -18.52
C THR A 103 -46.74 -3.81 -17.77
N VAL A 104 -46.90 -3.37 -16.52
CA VAL A 104 -45.82 -2.91 -15.65
C VAL A 104 -45.46 -4.04 -14.69
N SER A 105 -44.28 -4.64 -14.84
CA SER A 105 -43.96 -5.84 -14.05
C SER A 105 -43.62 -5.53 -12.60
N ALA A 106 -43.29 -4.28 -12.25
CA ALA A 106 -43.04 -3.88 -10.86
C ALA A 106 -44.28 -4.09 -9.96
N GLU A 107 -45.49 -3.94 -10.51
CA GLU A 107 -46.72 -4.18 -9.74
C GLU A 107 -46.90 -5.64 -9.31
N LEU A 108 -46.28 -6.60 -10.01
CA LEU A 108 -46.21 -7.98 -9.56
C LEU A 108 -45.50 -8.08 -8.20
N VAL A 109 -44.38 -7.37 -8.08
CA VAL A 109 -43.56 -7.32 -6.86
C VAL A 109 -44.35 -6.62 -5.75
N TYR A 110 -44.99 -5.49 -6.05
CA TYR A 110 -45.78 -4.74 -5.07
C TYR A 110 -46.99 -5.51 -4.54
N ASN A 111 -47.67 -6.30 -5.39
CA ASN A 111 -48.73 -7.19 -4.92
C ASN A 111 -48.17 -8.23 -3.94
N PHE A 112 -47.09 -8.94 -4.31
CA PHE A 112 -46.51 -9.94 -3.42
C PHE A 112 -45.88 -9.35 -2.16
N SER A 113 -45.29 -8.15 -2.20
CA SER A 113 -44.72 -7.51 -1.02
C SER A 113 -45.79 -7.12 0.00
N ARG A 114 -46.97 -6.65 -0.46
CA ARG A 114 -48.13 -6.40 0.41
C ARG A 114 -48.66 -7.69 1.04
N ILE A 115 -48.80 -8.76 0.25
CA ILE A 115 -49.21 -10.08 0.75
C ILE A 115 -48.20 -10.60 1.79
N ARG A 116 -46.90 -10.48 1.51
CA ARG A 116 -45.82 -10.83 2.45
C ARG A 116 -45.90 -10.04 3.75
N ALA A 117 -46.15 -8.73 3.69
CA ALA A 117 -46.30 -7.90 4.88
C ALA A 117 -47.50 -8.33 5.73
N MET A 118 -48.64 -8.65 5.09
CA MET A 118 -49.81 -9.24 5.76
C MET A 118 -49.47 -10.58 6.42
N ALA A 119 -48.79 -11.49 5.71
CA ALA A 119 -48.34 -12.77 6.24
C ALA A 119 -47.36 -12.62 7.41
N LEU A 120 -46.48 -11.62 7.36
CA LEU A 120 -45.55 -11.34 8.45
C LEU A 120 -46.29 -10.88 9.71
N ALA A 121 -47.26 -9.98 9.59
CA ALA A 121 -48.10 -9.57 10.73
C ALA A 121 -48.94 -10.72 11.29
N TYR A 122 -49.42 -11.62 10.43
CA TYR A 122 -50.13 -12.83 10.82
C TYR A 122 -49.25 -13.81 11.62
N ALA A 123 -48.00 -13.99 11.20
CA ALA A 123 -47.09 -14.98 11.78
C ALA A 123 -46.25 -14.46 12.97
N THR A 124 -46.12 -13.14 13.14
CA THR A 124 -45.29 -12.55 14.21
C THR A 124 -46.05 -12.54 15.54
N ALA A 125 -45.51 -13.22 16.56
CA ALA A 125 -46.09 -13.22 17.90
C ALA A 125 -46.16 -11.80 18.49
N GLY A 126 -47.21 -11.51 19.25
CA GLY A 126 -47.39 -10.25 19.95
C GLY A 126 -48.38 -10.40 21.11
N SER A 127 -48.53 -9.33 21.89
CA SER A 127 -49.48 -9.30 22.99
C SER A 127 -50.91 -9.27 22.48
N SER A 128 -51.82 -9.98 23.16
CA SER A 128 -53.26 -9.86 22.96
C SER A 128 -53.90 -8.69 23.73
N ASP A 129 -53.15 -8.05 24.64
CA ASP A 129 -53.60 -6.88 25.40
C ASP A 129 -53.46 -5.60 24.56
N PRO A 130 -54.56 -4.90 24.24
CA PRO A 130 -54.53 -3.64 23.49
C PRO A 130 -53.74 -2.51 24.16
N ALA A 131 -53.51 -2.59 25.48
CA ALA A 131 -52.69 -1.61 26.20
C ALA A 131 -51.17 -1.90 26.09
N SER A 132 -50.78 -3.07 25.57
CA SER A 132 -49.38 -3.43 25.42
C SER A 132 -48.73 -2.69 24.25
N PRO A 133 -47.49 -2.17 24.41
CA PRO A 133 -46.71 -1.65 23.29
C PRO A 133 -46.42 -2.68 22.19
N ALA A 134 -46.45 -3.97 22.53
CA ALA A 134 -46.26 -5.10 21.60
C ALA A 134 -47.59 -5.70 21.13
N TYR A 135 -48.70 -4.95 21.19
CA TYR A 135 -50.01 -5.42 20.77
C TYR A 135 -50.01 -5.84 19.29
N ASN A 136 -50.41 -7.09 19.02
CA ASN A 136 -50.62 -7.60 17.67
C ASN A 136 -51.97 -8.32 17.56
N PRO A 137 -53.04 -7.65 17.11
CA PRO A 137 -54.35 -8.30 16.90
C PRO A 137 -54.40 -9.20 15.67
N LEU A 138 -53.36 -9.16 14.83
CA LEU A 138 -53.28 -9.89 13.58
C LEU A 138 -52.62 -11.27 13.75
N TYR A 139 -51.92 -11.49 14.87
CA TYR A 139 -51.26 -12.75 15.16
C TYR A 139 -52.26 -13.91 15.15
N LEU A 140 -52.06 -14.87 14.23
CA LEU A 140 -52.94 -16.03 14.00
C LEU A 140 -54.43 -15.66 13.76
N ASN A 141 -54.70 -14.45 13.27
CA ASN A 141 -56.05 -13.99 12.99
C ASN A 141 -56.64 -14.74 11.77
N THR A 142 -57.73 -15.49 11.99
CA THR A 142 -58.32 -16.35 10.94
C THR A 142 -58.91 -15.58 9.76
N ALA A 143 -59.44 -14.37 9.98
CA ALA A 143 -59.95 -13.56 8.88
C ALA A 143 -58.80 -13.06 7.99
N LEU A 144 -57.71 -12.58 8.61
CA LEU A 144 -56.51 -12.19 7.87
C LEU A 144 -55.90 -13.38 7.12
N ARG A 145 -55.85 -14.57 7.73
CA ARG A 145 -55.43 -15.81 7.06
C ARG A 145 -56.23 -16.07 5.78
N ASP A 146 -57.55 -15.98 5.85
CA ASP A 146 -58.43 -16.24 4.70
C ASP A 146 -58.27 -15.17 3.61
N GLU A 147 -58.02 -13.91 4.00
CA GLU A 147 -57.72 -12.81 3.08
C GLU A 147 -56.38 -13.01 2.35
N ILE A 148 -55.33 -13.43 3.08
CA ILE A 148 -54.00 -13.73 2.52
C ILE A 148 -54.06 -14.90 1.54
N THR A 149 -54.66 -16.02 1.95
CA THR A 149 -54.80 -17.21 1.09
C THR A 149 -55.62 -16.89 -0.15
N GLY A 150 -56.73 -16.16 -0.01
CA GLY A 150 -57.52 -15.70 -1.14
C GLY A 150 -56.78 -14.72 -2.07
N ALA A 151 -55.85 -13.90 -1.55
CA ALA A 151 -55.01 -13.03 -2.35
C ALA A 151 -53.94 -13.81 -3.13
N LEU A 152 -53.29 -14.80 -2.50
CA LEU A 152 -52.33 -15.71 -3.16
C LEU A 152 -53.00 -16.51 -4.29
N ASP A 153 -54.18 -17.09 -4.04
CA ASP A 153 -54.95 -17.81 -5.05
C ASP A 153 -55.37 -16.92 -6.22
N TRP A 154 -55.76 -15.68 -5.93
CA TRP A 154 -56.08 -14.71 -6.96
C TRP A 154 -54.86 -14.33 -7.80
N MET A 155 -53.70 -14.09 -7.17
CA MET A 155 -52.44 -13.81 -7.87
C MET A 155 -52.05 -14.97 -8.78
N TYR A 156 -52.15 -16.20 -8.28
CA TYR A 156 -51.91 -17.40 -9.09
C TYR A 156 -52.87 -17.46 -10.28
N ALA A 157 -54.18 -17.36 -10.06
CA ALA A 157 -55.15 -17.46 -11.15
C ALA A 157 -54.98 -16.36 -12.22
N ASN A 158 -54.62 -15.14 -11.83
CA ASN A 158 -54.74 -13.97 -12.71
C ASN A 158 -53.40 -13.37 -13.18
N ARG A 159 -52.35 -13.41 -12.35
CA ARG A 159 -51.13 -12.61 -12.56
C ARG A 159 -49.86 -13.44 -12.69
N TYR A 160 -49.69 -14.49 -11.90
CA TYR A 160 -48.43 -15.24 -11.80
C TYR A 160 -48.66 -16.76 -11.74
N ASN A 161 -48.67 -17.41 -12.90
CA ASN A 161 -48.81 -18.86 -13.05
C ASN A 161 -48.04 -19.39 -14.26
N PRO A 162 -47.89 -20.72 -14.40
CA PRO A 162 -47.11 -21.30 -15.50
C PRO A 162 -47.55 -20.94 -16.92
N GLY A 163 -48.80 -20.49 -17.10
CA GLY A 163 -49.37 -20.07 -18.38
C GLY A 163 -49.09 -18.61 -18.74
N LYS A 164 -48.43 -17.83 -17.88
CA LYS A 164 -48.09 -16.42 -18.14
C LYS A 164 -46.72 -16.29 -18.81
N SER A 165 -46.54 -15.19 -19.55
CA SER A 165 -45.28 -14.80 -20.19
C SER A 165 -44.70 -13.57 -19.51
N ILE A 166 -43.37 -13.48 -19.48
CA ILE A 166 -42.64 -12.30 -18.98
C ILE A 166 -42.96 -11.10 -19.86
N TYR A 167 -43.24 -9.97 -19.24
CA TYR A 167 -43.30 -8.65 -19.85
C TYR A 167 -42.50 -7.64 -19.03
N ASP A 168 -42.14 -6.52 -19.66
CA ASP A 168 -41.38 -5.43 -19.04
C ASP A 168 -40.06 -5.94 -18.44
N ASN A 169 -39.77 -5.70 -17.16
CA ASN A 169 -38.54 -6.14 -16.52
C ASN A 169 -38.61 -7.60 -16.05
N TRP A 170 -37.72 -8.45 -16.56
CA TRP A 170 -37.58 -9.86 -16.19
C TRP A 170 -37.30 -10.09 -14.71
N TYR A 171 -36.57 -9.17 -14.06
CA TYR A 171 -36.11 -9.30 -12.68
C TYR A 171 -37.30 -9.45 -11.71
N HIS A 172 -38.40 -8.78 -12.02
CA HIS A 172 -39.65 -8.87 -11.26
C HIS A 172 -40.30 -10.26 -11.33
N TRP A 173 -40.15 -10.96 -12.46
CA TRP A 173 -40.73 -12.29 -12.68
C TRP A 173 -39.89 -13.42 -12.10
N GLU A 174 -38.57 -13.28 -12.17
CA GLU A 174 -37.65 -14.39 -11.86
C GLU A 174 -36.98 -14.26 -10.48
N ILE A 175 -36.95 -13.06 -9.89
CA ILE A 175 -36.22 -12.81 -8.65
C ILE A 175 -37.09 -12.10 -7.61
N SER A 176 -37.42 -10.81 -7.80
CA SER A 176 -38.03 -10.05 -6.71
C SER A 176 -39.48 -10.42 -6.40
N GLY A 177 -40.27 -10.80 -7.42
CA GLY A 177 -41.62 -11.35 -7.22
C GLY A 177 -41.57 -12.69 -6.46
N PRO A 178 -40.85 -13.71 -6.98
CA PRO A 178 -40.67 -15.00 -6.30
C PRO A 178 -40.22 -14.90 -4.85
N LYS A 179 -39.21 -14.08 -4.52
CA LYS A 179 -38.74 -13.94 -3.13
C LYS A 179 -39.85 -13.50 -2.18
N ASN A 180 -40.69 -12.54 -2.60
CA ASN A 180 -41.81 -12.09 -1.77
C ASN A 180 -42.90 -13.16 -1.64
N LEU A 181 -43.20 -13.88 -2.72
CA LEU A 181 -44.15 -15.00 -2.72
C LEU A 181 -43.66 -16.14 -1.81
N GLU A 182 -42.39 -16.54 -1.92
CA GLU A 182 -41.80 -17.61 -1.12
C GLU A 182 -41.81 -17.27 0.37
N ASP A 183 -41.43 -16.04 0.76
CA ASP A 183 -41.53 -15.60 2.15
C ASP A 183 -42.98 -15.66 2.66
N ALA A 184 -43.95 -15.21 1.86
CA ALA A 184 -45.36 -15.31 2.24
C ALA A 184 -45.79 -16.78 2.43
N VAL A 185 -45.34 -17.69 1.57
CA VAL A 185 -45.65 -19.13 1.66
C VAL A 185 -44.93 -19.79 2.85
N VAL A 186 -43.71 -19.36 3.20
CA VAL A 186 -43.01 -19.82 4.43
C VAL A 186 -43.83 -19.47 5.66
N LEU A 187 -44.29 -18.21 5.75
CA LEU A 187 -45.05 -17.70 6.90
C LEU A 187 -46.45 -18.34 7.00
N MET A 188 -47.07 -18.65 5.86
CA MET A 188 -48.42 -19.23 5.78
C MET A 188 -48.43 -20.76 5.64
N TYR A 189 -47.27 -21.44 5.71
CA TYR A 189 -47.14 -22.83 5.24
C TYR A 189 -48.15 -23.80 5.86
N ASN A 190 -48.40 -23.67 7.17
CA ASN A 190 -49.30 -24.54 7.91
C ASN A 190 -50.79 -24.27 7.61
N ASP A 191 -51.10 -23.13 7.01
CA ASP A 191 -52.45 -22.69 6.64
C ASP A 191 -52.75 -22.87 5.14
N LEU A 192 -51.77 -23.34 4.37
CA LEU A 192 -51.91 -23.63 2.95
C LEU A 192 -52.08 -25.13 2.71
N THR A 193 -52.90 -25.49 1.73
CA THR A 193 -52.97 -26.87 1.24
C THR A 193 -51.71 -27.23 0.46
N SER A 194 -51.35 -28.52 0.43
CA SER A 194 -50.24 -29.00 -0.40
C SER A 194 -50.41 -28.63 -1.88
N THR A 195 -51.64 -28.67 -2.40
CA THR A 195 -51.96 -28.23 -3.76
C THR A 195 -51.66 -26.75 -4.00
N GLN A 196 -52.00 -25.87 -3.05
CA GLN A 196 -51.69 -24.44 -3.16
C GLN A 196 -50.17 -24.21 -3.19
N VAL A 197 -49.43 -24.81 -2.24
CA VAL A 197 -47.97 -24.71 -2.19
C VAL A 197 -47.35 -25.19 -3.50
N THR A 198 -47.73 -26.39 -3.98
CA THR A 198 -47.23 -26.93 -5.25
C THR A 198 -47.56 -26.03 -6.44
N ASN A 199 -48.77 -25.47 -6.53
CA ASN A 199 -49.16 -24.57 -7.62
C ASN A 199 -48.31 -23.30 -7.64
N TYR A 200 -48.14 -22.65 -6.50
CA TYR A 200 -47.36 -21.42 -6.41
C TYR A 200 -45.89 -21.68 -6.73
N MET A 201 -45.31 -22.76 -6.20
CA MET A 201 -43.91 -23.11 -6.46
C MET A 201 -43.68 -23.62 -7.90
N ASN A 202 -44.69 -24.20 -8.56
CA ASN A 202 -44.65 -24.49 -9.99
C ASN A 202 -44.62 -23.20 -10.83
N ALA A 203 -45.34 -22.16 -10.40
CA ALA A 203 -45.24 -20.84 -11.04
C ALA A 203 -43.81 -20.28 -10.89
N VAL A 204 -43.23 -20.32 -9.70
CA VAL A 204 -41.83 -19.90 -9.50
C VAL A 204 -40.87 -20.73 -10.36
N ASN A 205 -41.02 -22.06 -10.38
CA ASN A 205 -40.17 -22.94 -11.17
C ASN A 205 -40.29 -22.68 -12.69
N LYS A 206 -41.46 -22.23 -13.18
CA LYS A 206 -41.62 -21.84 -14.59
C LYS A 206 -40.70 -20.68 -14.97
N PHE A 207 -40.58 -19.68 -14.10
CA PHE A 207 -39.83 -18.45 -14.39
C PHE A 207 -38.36 -18.56 -13.97
N THR A 208 -38.05 -19.31 -12.91
CA THR A 208 -36.68 -19.45 -12.38
C THR A 208 -36.26 -20.92 -12.28
N PRO A 209 -36.32 -21.72 -13.35
CA PRO A 209 -36.08 -23.16 -13.27
C PRO A 209 -34.64 -23.51 -12.87
N ASP A 210 -33.68 -22.66 -13.20
CA ASP A 210 -32.24 -22.93 -13.08
C ASP A 210 -31.50 -21.64 -12.72
N PRO A 211 -30.70 -21.62 -11.64
CA PRO A 211 -30.00 -20.42 -11.20
C PRO A 211 -28.88 -19.97 -12.15
N ASN A 212 -28.39 -20.86 -13.02
CA ASN A 212 -27.28 -20.55 -13.94
C ASN A 212 -27.74 -19.79 -15.19
N ARG A 213 -29.05 -19.68 -15.45
CA ARG A 213 -29.57 -19.08 -16.68
C ARG A 213 -29.93 -17.62 -16.46
N ALA A 214 -29.46 -16.73 -17.32
CA ALA A 214 -29.99 -15.39 -17.46
C ALA A 214 -31.23 -15.39 -18.38
N PRO A 215 -32.19 -14.50 -18.17
CA PRO A 215 -33.37 -14.37 -19.02
C PRO A 215 -33.06 -13.85 -20.42
N GLN A 216 -34.07 -14.02 -21.28
CA GLN A 216 -34.23 -13.45 -22.62
C GLN A 216 -33.24 -13.88 -23.71
N ASN A 217 -31.99 -14.29 -23.42
CA ASN A 217 -30.98 -14.50 -24.48
C ASN A 217 -30.09 -15.75 -24.35
N SER A 218 -30.47 -16.76 -23.55
CA SER A 218 -29.65 -17.98 -23.33
C SER A 218 -28.29 -17.74 -22.63
N ALA A 219 -28.06 -16.53 -22.09
CA ALA A 219 -26.82 -16.17 -21.40
C ALA A 219 -26.75 -16.80 -20.00
N THR A 220 -25.54 -16.84 -19.42
CA THR A 220 -25.31 -17.34 -18.07
C THR A 220 -25.55 -16.22 -17.04
N ALA A 221 -26.25 -16.51 -15.95
CA ALA A 221 -26.39 -15.59 -14.82
C ALA A 221 -25.08 -15.50 -14.03
N THR A 222 -24.71 -14.29 -13.63
CA THR A 222 -23.49 -13.96 -12.88
C THR A 222 -23.82 -13.05 -11.70
N GLY A 223 -22.86 -12.84 -10.79
CA GLY A 223 -22.96 -11.84 -9.73
C GLY A 223 -24.23 -11.99 -8.89
N ALA A 224 -24.81 -10.85 -8.47
CA ALA A 224 -25.98 -10.81 -7.59
C ALA A 224 -27.17 -11.62 -8.15
N ASN A 225 -27.43 -11.50 -9.46
CA ASN A 225 -28.53 -12.21 -10.10
C ASN A 225 -28.45 -13.74 -9.89
N ARG A 226 -27.24 -14.30 -9.99
CA ARG A 226 -27.03 -15.73 -9.80
C ARG A 226 -27.31 -16.15 -8.36
N VAL A 227 -26.78 -15.40 -7.40
CA VAL A 227 -26.98 -15.69 -5.96
C VAL A 227 -28.46 -15.61 -5.59
N GLU A 228 -29.17 -14.59 -6.05
CA GLU A 228 -30.60 -14.43 -5.78
C GLU A 228 -31.44 -15.52 -6.44
N LYS A 229 -31.09 -15.96 -7.65
CA LYS A 229 -31.77 -17.11 -8.27
C LYS A 229 -31.47 -18.41 -7.54
N SER A 230 -30.24 -18.61 -7.07
CA SER A 230 -29.87 -19.75 -6.23
C SER A 230 -30.72 -19.80 -4.96
N TRP A 231 -30.96 -18.62 -4.34
CA TRP A 231 -31.89 -18.49 -3.22
C TRP A 231 -33.32 -18.90 -3.58
N VAL A 232 -33.89 -18.32 -4.64
CA VAL A 232 -35.24 -18.63 -5.14
C VAL A 232 -35.39 -20.13 -5.42
N VAL A 233 -34.38 -20.74 -6.05
CA VAL A 233 -34.38 -22.18 -6.34
C VAL A 233 -34.32 -23.01 -5.07
N ALA A 234 -33.42 -22.70 -4.14
CA ALA A 234 -33.32 -23.45 -2.90
C ALA A 234 -34.60 -23.33 -2.05
N LEU A 235 -35.15 -22.13 -1.87
CA LEU A 235 -36.28 -21.90 -1.00
C LEU A 235 -37.58 -22.52 -1.55
N ARG A 236 -37.88 -22.37 -2.85
CA ARG A 236 -39.05 -23.06 -3.43
C ARG A 236 -38.95 -24.57 -3.25
N SER A 237 -37.76 -25.12 -3.37
CA SER A 237 -37.52 -26.57 -3.32
C SER A 237 -37.64 -27.11 -1.91
N ILE A 238 -37.26 -26.33 -0.90
CA ILE A 238 -37.57 -26.62 0.51
C ILE A 238 -39.08 -26.66 0.72
N LEU A 239 -39.82 -25.69 0.16
CA LEU A 239 -41.28 -25.60 0.32
C LEU A 239 -42.05 -26.78 -0.28
N ILE A 240 -41.57 -27.35 -1.40
CA ILE A 240 -42.15 -28.56 -2.02
C ILE A 240 -41.43 -29.87 -1.68
N LYS A 241 -40.43 -29.83 -0.79
CA LYS A 241 -39.64 -30.98 -0.35
C LYS A 241 -38.92 -31.72 -1.50
N ASP A 242 -38.34 -30.98 -2.45
CA ASP A 242 -37.57 -31.52 -3.59
C ASP A 242 -36.05 -31.46 -3.32
N SER A 243 -35.48 -32.59 -2.91
CA SER A 243 -34.05 -32.71 -2.58
C SER A 243 -33.11 -32.40 -3.74
N THR A 244 -33.52 -32.73 -4.98
CA THR A 244 -32.68 -32.55 -6.18
C THR A 244 -32.61 -31.08 -6.53
N ALA A 245 -33.73 -30.37 -6.43
CA ALA A 245 -33.78 -28.95 -6.72
C ALA A 245 -33.18 -28.08 -5.60
N VAL A 246 -33.19 -28.53 -4.32
CA VAL A 246 -32.36 -27.88 -3.27
C VAL A 246 -30.87 -27.96 -3.62
N ALA A 247 -30.40 -29.14 -4.07
CA ALA A 247 -29.03 -29.30 -4.54
C ALA A 247 -28.72 -28.39 -5.75
N LEU A 248 -29.67 -28.22 -6.68
CA LEU A 248 -29.53 -27.28 -7.81
C LEU A 248 -29.35 -25.83 -7.33
N GLY A 249 -30.13 -25.37 -6.35
CA GLY A 249 -29.99 -24.03 -5.78
C GLY A 249 -28.61 -23.82 -5.14
N ARG A 250 -28.16 -24.79 -4.32
CA ARG A 250 -26.84 -24.82 -3.69
C ARG A 250 -25.71 -24.81 -4.73
N ASP A 251 -25.73 -25.75 -5.66
CA ASP A 251 -24.68 -25.98 -6.66
C ASP A 251 -24.60 -24.85 -7.69
N GLY A 252 -25.70 -24.09 -7.83
CA GLY A 252 -25.75 -22.83 -8.57
C GLY A 252 -24.72 -21.82 -8.06
N LEU A 253 -24.51 -21.67 -6.75
CA LEU A 253 -23.50 -20.75 -6.21
C LEU A 253 -22.09 -21.14 -6.68
N SER A 254 -21.76 -22.42 -6.59
CA SER A 254 -20.43 -22.93 -6.94
C SER A 254 -20.18 -23.07 -8.44
N ASP A 255 -21.20 -22.87 -9.28
CA ASP A 255 -21.15 -23.22 -10.70
C ASP A 255 -20.66 -24.65 -10.92
N ALA A 256 -21.21 -25.58 -10.12
CA ALA A 256 -20.72 -26.94 -10.03
C ALA A 256 -20.74 -27.65 -11.39
N THR A 257 -19.65 -28.32 -11.74
CA THR A 257 -19.49 -29.02 -13.04
C THR A 257 -20.45 -30.18 -13.24
N THR A 258 -21.15 -30.61 -12.18
CA THR A 258 -22.23 -31.60 -12.22
C THR A 258 -23.51 -31.05 -12.86
N LEU A 259 -23.66 -29.73 -12.95
CA LEU A 259 -24.83 -29.10 -13.58
C LEU A 259 -24.64 -29.01 -15.10
N SER A 260 -25.66 -29.42 -15.86
CA SER A 260 -25.62 -29.35 -17.33
C SER A 260 -25.53 -27.93 -17.89
N THR A 261 -25.85 -26.92 -17.07
CA THR A 261 -25.78 -25.49 -17.40
C THR A 261 -24.58 -24.79 -16.77
N SER A 262 -23.65 -25.55 -16.18
CA SER A 262 -22.42 -25.03 -15.60
C SER A 262 -21.54 -24.36 -16.65
N THR A 263 -20.83 -23.31 -16.24
CA THR A 263 -19.72 -22.73 -17.00
C THR A 263 -18.36 -23.26 -16.56
N ASN A 264 -18.33 -24.52 -16.10
CA ASN A 264 -17.14 -25.20 -15.59
C ASN A 264 -16.44 -24.44 -14.45
N GLY A 265 -17.21 -23.81 -13.57
CA GLY A 265 -16.70 -23.08 -12.41
C GLY A 265 -16.21 -21.66 -12.72
N ALA A 266 -16.43 -21.15 -13.94
CA ALA A 266 -16.05 -19.79 -14.34
C ALA A 266 -16.89 -18.71 -13.64
N ASN A 267 -18.14 -19.02 -13.31
CA ASN A 267 -19.06 -18.12 -12.61
C ASN A 267 -19.34 -18.56 -11.16
N ASN A 268 -18.39 -19.27 -10.56
CA ASN A 268 -18.44 -19.62 -9.14
C ASN A 268 -18.39 -18.34 -8.31
N VAL A 269 -19.46 -18.06 -7.57
CA VAL A 269 -19.62 -16.81 -6.81
C VAL A 269 -18.66 -16.70 -5.62
N PHE A 270 -18.05 -17.79 -5.19
CA PHE A 270 -17.10 -17.78 -4.10
C PHE A 270 -15.68 -17.44 -4.54
N LYS A 271 -15.38 -17.49 -5.85
CA LYS A 271 -14.03 -17.22 -6.36
C LYS A 271 -13.79 -15.74 -6.59
N TYR A 272 -12.55 -15.32 -6.37
CA TYR A 272 -12.09 -14.04 -6.87
C TYR A 272 -12.00 -14.05 -8.40
N VAL A 273 -12.49 -12.99 -9.03
CA VAL A 273 -12.36 -12.75 -10.47
C VAL A 273 -11.18 -11.84 -10.75
N SER A 274 -10.66 -11.92 -11.98
CA SER A 274 -9.57 -11.06 -12.43
C SER A 274 -10.02 -9.83 -13.21
N THR A 275 -11.25 -9.86 -13.72
CA THR A 275 -11.90 -8.87 -14.61
C THR A 275 -13.41 -9.13 -14.54
N GLY A 276 -14.24 -8.10 -14.75
CA GLY A 276 -15.69 -8.27 -14.82
C GLY A 276 -16.37 -8.45 -13.46
N ASP A 277 -17.60 -8.94 -13.50
CA ASP A 277 -18.50 -9.06 -12.34
C ASP A 277 -17.96 -9.99 -11.25
N GLY A 278 -18.05 -9.55 -9.99
CA GLY A 278 -17.69 -10.34 -8.82
C GLY A 278 -16.67 -9.66 -7.91
N MET A 279 -16.17 -10.44 -6.95
CA MET A 279 -15.17 -10.01 -5.97
C MET A 279 -13.77 -10.10 -6.58
N HIS A 280 -12.95 -9.06 -6.43
CA HIS A 280 -11.55 -9.03 -6.85
C HIS A 280 -10.62 -9.18 -5.64
N GLN A 281 -9.38 -9.62 -5.86
CA GLN A 281 -8.43 -9.87 -4.77
C GLN A 281 -8.08 -8.64 -3.94
N ASP A 282 -8.16 -7.44 -4.53
CA ASP A 282 -7.90 -6.16 -3.84
C ASP A 282 -9.09 -5.69 -2.98
N GLY A 283 -10.16 -6.48 -2.90
CA GLY A 283 -11.39 -6.13 -2.21
C GLY A 283 -12.41 -5.40 -3.09
N SER A 284 -12.09 -5.08 -4.35
CA SER A 284 -13.06 -4.47 -5.26
C SER A 284 -14.24 -5.40 -5.55
N PHE A 285 -15.44 -4.83 -5.64
CA PHE A 285 -16.60 -5.54 -6.21
C PHE A 285 -17.11 -4.79 -7.43
N LEU A 286 -17.14 -5.49 -8.57
CA LEU A 286 -17.68 -4.97 -9.82
C LEU A 286 -18.98 -5.69 -10.17
N GLN A 287 -19.90 -4.96 -10.80
CA GLN A 287 -21.08 -5.51 -11.46
C GLN A 287 -21.33 -4.75 -12.76
N HIS A 288 -22.03 -5.38 -13.70
CA HIS A 288 -22.28 -4.82 -15.03
C HIS A 288 -20.96 -4.43 -15.72
N THR A 289 -20.05 -5.40 -15.76
CA THR A 289 -18.71 -5.37 -16.36
C THR A 289 -17.69 -4.53 -15.58
N ALA A 290 -17.95 -3.24 -15.35
CA ALA A 290 -16.92 -2.31 -14.87
C ALA A 290 -17.46 -1.18 -13.97
N HIS A 291 -18.59 -1.38 -13.30
CA HIS A 291 -19.12 -0.44 -12.31
C HIS A 291 -18.73 -0.87 -10.88
N PRO A 292 -18.13 0.02 -10.07
CA PRO A 292 -17.89 -0.21 -8.65
C PRO A 292 -19.21 -0.28 -7.88
N TYR A 293 -19.52 -1.43 -7.26
CA TYR A 293 -20.90 -1.73 -6.83
C TYR A 293 -21.07 -2.40 -5.46
N PHE A 294 -20.04 -2.33 -4.60
CA PHE A 294 -20.02 -2.83 -3.21
C PHE A 294 -21.33 -2.59 -2.47
N GLY A 295 -21.84 -1.36 -2.55
CA GLY A 295 -22.95 -0.85 -1.77
C GLY A 295 -24.33 -1.04 -2.34
N ASN A 296 -24.49 -1.84 -3.40
CA ASN A 296 -25.80 -2.26 -3.89
C ASN A 296 -25.74 -3.72 -4.31
N TYR A 297 -25.30 -4.01 -5.54
CA TYR A 297 -25.20 -5.40 -6.00
C TYR A 297 -24.23 -6.23 -5.15
N GLY A 298 -23.13 -5.65 -4.66
CA GLY A 298 -22.22 -6.32 -3.74
C GLY A 298 -22.91 -6.70 -2.43
N THR A 299 -23.65 -5.77 -1.84
CA THR A 299 -24.41 -6.00 -0.59
C THR A 299 -25.46 -7.08 -0.79
N THR A 300 -26.23 -7.05 -1.88
CA THR A 300 -27.20 -8.12 -2.23
C THR A 300 -26.49 -9.46 -2.45
N TYR A 301 -25.40 -9.46 -3.22
CA TYR A 301 -24.59 -10.63 -3.50
C TYR A 301 -24.11 -11.31 -2.21
N PHE A 302 -23.56 -10.54 -1.29
CA PHE A 302 -23.06 -11.04 -0.02
C PHE A 302 -24.19 -11.48 0.90
N GLN A 303 -25.25 -10.69 1.02
CA GLN A 303 -26.42 -11.02 1.84
C GLN A 303 -27.00 -12.38 1.46
N PHE A 304 -27.27 -12.61 0.17
CA PHE A 304 -27.90 -13.87 -0.25
C PHE A 304 -26.93 -15.07 -0.20
N ILE A 305 -25.62 -14.84 -0.33
CA ILE A 305 -24.61 -15.88 -0.03
C ILE A 305 -24.70 -16.26 1.45
N VAL A 306 -24.62 -15.28 2.35
CA VAL A 306 -24.67 -15.51 3.81
C VAL A 306 -25.98 -16.19 4.21
N ASN A 307 -27.11 -15.72 3.67
CA ASN A 307 -28.42 -16.31 3.93
C ASN A 307 -28.50 -17.77 3.49
N LEU A 308 -27.98 -18.12 2.31
CA LEU A 308 -28.06 -19.50 1.82
C LEU A 308 -27.10 -20.43 2.57
N VAL A 309 -25.90 -19.95 2.93
CA VAL A 309 -24.98 -20.67 3.83
C VAL A 309 -25.64 -20.90 5.18
N TYR A 310 -26.21 -19.86 5.78
CA TYR A 310 -26.92 -19.96 7.05
C TYR A 310 -28.07 -20.97 6.94
N LEU A 311 -28.96 -20.80 5.96
CA LEU A 311 -30.15 -21.64 5.78
C LEU A 311 -29.77 -23.11 5.70
N LEU A 312 -28.83 -23.47 4.81
CA LEU A 312 -28.45 -24.86 4.54
C LEU A 312 -27.46 -25.45 5.56
N SER A 313 -26.87 -24.62 6.43
CA SER A 313 -25.91 -25.09 7.45
C SER A 313 -26.55 -26.11 8.39
N GLY A 314 -25.81 -27.21 8.62
CA GLY A 314 -26.23 -28.35 9.45
C GLY A 314 -27.14 -29.35 8.74
N SER A 315 -27.48 -29.12 7.46
CA SER A 315 -28.31 -30.03 6.66
C SER A 315 -27.51 -30.89 5.68
N THR A 316 -28.17 -31.87 5.07
CA THR A 316 -27.70 -32.67 3.92
C THR A 316 -27.20 -31.80 2.75
N TRP A 317 -27.72 -30.56 2.62
CA TRP A 317 -27.34 -29.62 1.56
C TRP A 317 -26.43 -28.50 2.03
N ALA A 318 -25.74 -28.64 3.16
CA ALA A 318 -24.72 -27.69 3.59
C ALA A 318 -23.72 -27.39 2.44
N ILE A 319 -23.30 -26.14 2.32
CA ILE A 319 -22.35 -25.72 1.29
C ILE A 319 -20.96 -26.24 1.66
N THR A 320 -20.37 -27.06 0.79
CA THR A 320 -19.06 -27.70 1.00
C THR A 320 -17.98 -27.18 0.04
N ASP A 321 -18.26 -26.15 -0.76
CA ASP A 321 -17.27 -25.53 -1.64
C ASP A 321 -16.17 -24.87 -0.79
N PRO A 322 -14.90 -25.29 -0.91
CA PRO A 322 -13.82 -24.72 -0.12
C PRO A 322 -13.63 -23.21 -0.37
N ASN A 323 -14.03 -22.71 -1.55
CA ASN A 323 -13.95 -21.28 -1.85
C ASN A 323 -14.95 -20.46 -1.02
N ALA A 324 -16.00 -21.08 -0.44
CA ALA A 324 -16.97 -20.37 0.39
C ALA A 324 -16.30 -19.66 1.58
N ALA A 325 -15.13 -20.12 2.02
CA ALA A 325 -14.34 -19.44 3.04
C ALA A 325 -13.88 -18.02 2.65
N ASN A 326 -13.84 -17.68 1.35
CA ASN A 326 -13.51 -16.33 0.89
C ASN A 326 -14.52 -15.29 1.40
N MET A 327 -15.76 -15.67 1.69
CA MET A 327 -16.77 -14.75 2.22
C MET A 327 -16.37 -14.12 3.56
N TYR A 328 -15.58 -14.85 4.36
CA TYR A 328 -15.04 -14.32 5.61
C TYR A 328 -14.02 -13.19 5.31
N GLN A 329 -13.15 -13.40 4.31
CA GLN A 329 -12.16 -12.39 3.94
C GLN A 329 -12.79 -11.12 3.34
N TRP A 330 -13.91 -11.25 2.63
CA TRP A 330 -14.63 -10.09 2.07
C TRP A 330 -15.10 -9.11 3.14
N VAL A 331 -15.36 -9.56 4.37
CA VAL A 331 -15.71 -8.67 5.47
C VAL A 331 -14.58 -7.67 5.72
N TYR A 332 -13.33 -8.14 5.79
CA TYR A 332 -12.16 -7.30 6.02
C TYR A 332 -11.71 -6.52 4.78
N SER A 333 -11.74 -7.15 3.60
CA SER A 333 -11.19 -6.54 2.38
C SER A 333 -12.16 -5.57 1.71
N THR A 334 -13.47 -5.76 1.86
CA THR A 334 -14.50 -5.11 1.04
C THR A 334 -15.48 -4.30 1.87
N TYR A 335 -16.08 -4.89 2.90
CA TYR A 335 -17.13 -4.23 3.68
C TYR A 335 -16.62 -3.34 4.80
N GLU A 336 -15.61 -3.79 5.56
CA GLU A 336 -15.01 -2.98 6.61
C GLU A 336 -14.50 -1.62 6.08
N PRO A 337 -13.79 -1.58 4.93
CA PRO A 337 -13.33 -0.30 4.39
C PRO A 337 -14.44 0.53 3.77
N ALA A 338 -15.59 -0.06 3.41
CA ALA A 338 -16.68 0.64 2.74
C ALA A 338 -17.64 1.36 3.70
N ILE A 339 -17.57 1.08 5.01
CA ILE A 339 -18.54 1.56 6.01
C ILE A 339 -17.86 2.53 7.00
N TYR A 340 -18.33 3.78 7.01
CA TYR A 340 -17.97 4.79 8.00
C TYR A 340 -19.15 5.04 8.95
N LYS A 341 -19.00 4.69 10.23
CA LYS A 341 -20.02 4.93 11.29
C LYS A 341 -21.47 4.56 10.87
N GLY A 342 -21.63 3.39 10.25
CA GLY A 342 -22.93 2.89 9.77
C GLY A 342 -23.31 3.31 8.36
N SER A 343 -22.67 4.33 7.78
CA SER A 343 -22.86 4.78 6.41
C SER A 343 -22.01 3.97 5.43
N LEU A 344 -22.61 3.32 4.43
CA LEU A 344 -21.86 2.73 3.32
C LEU A 344 -21.59 3.80 2.25
N MET A 345 -20.31 4.02 1.93
CA MET A 345 -19.90 5.14 1.08
C MET A 345 -20.58 5.18 -0.29
N SER A 346 -21.30 6.29 -0.57
CA SER A 346 -21.97 6.62 -1.84
C SER A 346 -21.20 6.25 -3.11
N MET A 347 -19.87 6.48 -3.16
CA MET A 347 -19.05 6.21 -4.34
C MET A 347 -18.98 4.73 -4.75
N LEU A 348 -19.52 3.85 -3.91
CA LEU A 348 -19.55 2.40 -4.07
C LEU A 348 -20.96 1.86 -4.37
N ARG A 349 -21.97 2.74 -4.52
CA ARG A 349 -23.39 2.38 -4.70
C ARG A 349 -23.90 2.48 -6.14
N GLY A 350 -23.07 2.92 -7.08
CA GLY A 350 -23.44 3.07 -8.48
C GLY A 350 -24.68 3.95 -8.66
N ARG A 351 -25.65 3.50 -9.47
CA ARG A 351 -26.84 4.31 -9.79
C ARG A 351 -27.83 4.47 -8.62
N THR A 352 -27.71 3.64 -7.58
CA THR A 352 -28.68 3.61 -6.46
C THR A 352 -28.56 4.79 -5.51
N ILE A 353 -27.55 5.65 -5.69
CA ILE A 353 -27.53 6.97 -5.06
C ILE A 353 -28.78 7.80 -5.40
N ALA A 354 -29.46 7.48 -6.50
CA ALA A 354 -30.65 8.18 -6.97
C ALA A 354 -31.95 7.62 -6.37
N TYR A 355 -31.88 6.68 -5.42
CA TYR A 355 -33.07 6.03 -4.83
C TYR A 355 -33.42 6.69 -3.50
N SER A 356 -34.57 7.36 -3.45
CA SER A 356 -35.05 8.04 -2.24
C SER A 356 -35.30 7.13 -1.04
N SER A 357 -35.47 5.84 -1.30
CA SER A 357 -35.76 4.80 -0.30
C SER A 357 -34.52 4.07 0.21
N ALA A 358 -33.35 4.31 -0.38
CA ALA A 358 -32.14 3.54 -0.13
C ALA A 358 -30.89 4.42 -0.21
N ASP A 359 -30.65 5.12 0.89
CA ASP A 359 -29.54 6.05 1.13
C ASP A 359 -28.30 5.31 1.73
N ASP A 360 -27.20 6.01 2.02
CA ASP A 360 -25.93 5.41 2.44
C ASP A 360 -26.08 4.59 3.74
N HIS A 361 -26.77 5.13 4.74
CA HIS A 361 -27.02 4.43 6.00
C HIS A 361 -27.96 3.22 5.84
N TYR A 362 -28.88 3.24 4.88
CA TYR A 362 -29.73 2.07 4.59
C TYR A 362 -28.88 0.88 4.12
N TYR A 363 -27.96 1.13 3.18
CA TYR A 363 -27.08 0.08 2.67
C TYR A 363 -26.02 -0.35 3.70
N GLY A 364 -25.53 0.56 4.54
CA GLY A 364 -24.65 0.21 5.64
C GLY A 364 -25.34 -0.65 6.71
N LYS A 365 -26.62 -0.37 7.02
CA LYS A 365 -27.47 -1.25 7.86
C LYS A 365 -27.64 -2.64 7.23
N ALA A 366 -27.88 -2.72 5.92
CA ALA A 366 -28.02 -4.01 5.21
C ALA A 366 -26.73 -4.85 5.20
N ALA A 367 -25.58 -4.22 4.99
CA ALA A 367 -24.28 -4.90 5.11
C ALA A 367 -24.01 -5.36 6.55
N THR A 368 -24.32 -4.50 7.53
CA THR A 368 -24.19 -4.82 8.97
C THR A 368 -25.08 -6.01 9.37
N GLN A 369 -26.31 -6.11 8.86
CA GLN A 369 -27.19 -7.28 9.06
C GLN A 369 -26.53 -8.58 8.55
N SER A 370 -25.93 -8.53 7.36
CA SER A 370 -25.30 -9.70 6.74
C SER A 370 -24.07 -10.16 7.55
N ILE A 371 -23.25 -9.22 8.01
CA ILE A 371 -22.08 -9.51 8.86
C ILE A 371 -22.52 -10.01 10.24
N LEU A 372 -23.61 -9.46 10.79
CA LEU A 372 -24.20 -9.91 12.05
C LEU A 372 -24.66 -11.37 11.96
N LEU A 373 -25.38 -11.76 10.90
CA LEU A 373 -25.77 -13.16 10.67
C LEU A 373 -24.54 -14.05 10.45
N LEU A 374 -23.57 -13.60 9.65
CA LEU A 374 -22.34 -14.35 9.40
C LEU A 374 -21.59 -14.65 10.72
N SER A 375 -21.59 -13.71 11.67
CA SER A 375 -20.92 -13.89 12.96
C SER A 375 -21.48 -15.07 13.80
N THR A 376 -22.70 -15.53 13.53
CA THR A 376 -23.30 -16.63 14.30
C THR A 376 -22.78 -18.01 13.89
N PHE A 377 -22.05 -18.11 12.77
CA PHE A 377 -21.51 -19.38 12.27
C PHE A 377 -20.10 -19.27 11.66
N ALA A 378 -19.49 -18.08 11.67
CA ALA A 378 -18.10 -17.88 11.26
C ALA A 378 -17.10 -18.59 12.21
N PRO A 379 -15.87 -18.87 11.76
CA PRO A 379 -14.79 -19.31 12.65
C PRO A 379 -14.64 -18.37 13.85
N ALA A 380 -14.28 -18.91 15.02
CA ALA A 380 -14.35 -18.17 16.29
C ALA A 380 -13.59 -16.83 16.30
N ALA A 381 -12.41 -16.75 15.67
CA ALA A 381 -11.64 -15.52 15.57
C ALA A 381 -12.36 -14.47 14.69
N ASP A 382 -12.92 -14.91 13.57
CA ASP A 382 -13.67 -14.05 12.65
C ASP A 382 -14.99 -13.58 13.28
N ALA A 383 -15.72 -14.48 13.94
CA ALA A 383 -16.94 -14.14 14.66
C ALA A 383 -16.71 -13.04 15.71
N ALA A 384 -15.64 -13.15 16.50
CA ALA A 384 -15.28 -12.14 17.50
C ALA A 384 -14.93 -10.79 16.85
N ALA A 385 -14.18 -10.80 15.74
CA ALA A 385 -13.85 -9.58 15.00
C ALA A 385 -15.11 -8.91 14.42
N TYR A 386 -15.98 -9.69 13.79
CA TYR A 386 -17.23 -9.18 13.21
C TYR A 386 -18.15 -8.59 14.27
N GLN A 387 -18.32 -9.27 15.42
CA GLN A 387 -19.11 -8.75 16.53
C GLN A 387 -18.56 -7.42 17.05
N SER A 388 -17.23 -7.30 17.19
CA SER A 388 -16.56 -6.06 17.57
C SER A 388 -16.78 -4.92 16.56
N MET A 389 -16.74 -5.23 15.26
CA MET A 389 -16.98 -4.28 14.17
C MET A 389 -18.43 -3.81 14.10
N VAL A 390 -19.40 -4.74 14.08
CA VAL A 390 -20.83 -4.37 14.04
C VAL A 390 -21.24 -3.63 15.30
N LYS A 391 -20.68 -3.98 16.47
CA LYS A 391 -20.92 -3.22 17.71
C LYS A 391 -20.49 -1.77 17.57
N TYR A 392 -19.31 -1.53 17.00
CA TYR A 392 -18.82 -0.18 16.71
C TYR A 392 -19.78 0.57 15.77
N TRP A 393 -20.15 -0.01 14.62
CA TRP A 393 -21.04 0.66 13.67
C TRP A 393 -22.44 0.94 14.24
N MET A 394 -23.04 -0.02 14.95
CA MET A 394 -24.35 0.17 15.58
C MET A 394 -24.32 1.21 16.71
N THR A 395 -23.18 1.40 17.36
CA THR A 395 -23.01 2.40 18.43
C THR A 395 -22.77 3.79 17.86
N GLU A 396 -21.95 3.90 16.82
CA GLU A 396 -21.57 5.19 16.21
C GLU A 396 -22.59 5.73 15.22
N ASP A 397 -23.50 4.88 14.70
CA ASP A 397 -24.59 5.33 13.84
C ASP A 397 -25.71 6.00 14.65
N THR A 398 -25.51 7.29 14.92
CA THR A 398 -26.52 8.12 15.59
C THR A 398 -27.54 8.73 14.62
N TYR A 399 -27.48 8.38 13.33
CA TYR A 399 -28.41 8.87 12.30
C TYR A 399 -29.51 7.84 12.02
N LEU A 400 -29.16 6.57 11.81
CA LEU A 400 -30.09 5.48 11.58
C LEU A 400 -29.84 4.33 12.56
N SER A 401 -30.64 4.29 13.64
CA SER A 401 -30.53 3.21 14.63
C SER A 401 -30.68 1.83 13.98
N PHE A 402 -29.78 0.92 14.37
CA PHE A 402 -29.85 -0.47 13.93
C PHE A 402 -31.00 -1.23 14.61
N VAL A 403 -31.25 -0.94 15.89
CA VAL A 403 -32.24 -1.65 16.73
C VAL A 403 -33.60 -0.97 16.74
N SER A 404 -33.66 0.36 16.59
CA SER A 404 -34.90 1.11 16.66
C SER A 404 -35.46 1.37 15.27
N GLY A 405 -36.57 0.69 14.94
CA GLY A 405 -37.36 0.92 13.72
C GLY A 405 -36.78 0.29 12.45
N GLY A 406 -37.65 -0.38 11.69
CA GLY A 406 -37.39 -0.78 10.30
C GLY A 406 -36.34 -1.90 10.13
N ASN A 407 -36.14 -2.74 11.14
CA ASN A 407 -35.28 -3.93 11.06
C ASN A 407 -36.09 -5.19 11.43
N SER A 408 -35.72 -6.37 10.94
CA SER A 408 -36.38 -7.62 11.39
C SER A 408 -36.13 -7.84 12.87
N ILE A 409 -37.14 -8.33 13.59
CA ILE A 409 -37.03 -8.67 15.02
C ILE A 409 -35.85 -9.63 15.27
N PHE A 410 -35.60 -10.57 14.35
CA PHE A 410 -34.45 -11.47 14.42
C PHE A 410 -33.11 -10.72 14.53
N TYR A 411 -32.89 -9.72 13.68
CA TYR A 411 -31.66 -8.92 13.72
C TYR A 411 -31.60 -7.98 14.92
N ILE A 412 -32.75 -7.49 15.40
CA ILE A 412 -32.82 -6.71 16.65
C ILE A 412 -32.35 -7.56 17.83
N VAL A 413 -32.81 -8.81 17.93
CA VAL A 413 -32.40 -9.74 19.00
C VAL A 413 -30.89 -9.99 18.94
N LEU A 414 -30.35 -10.35 17.77
CA LEU A 414 -28.90 -10.58 17.61
C LEU A 414 -28.07 -9.33 17.93
N ALA A 415 -28.51 -8.16 17.47
CA ALA A 415 -27.82 -6.90 17.73
C ALA A 415 -27.79 -6.57 19.22
N LYS A 416 -28.92 -6.76 19.93
CA LYS A 416 -29.01 -6.49 21.37
C LYS A 416 -28.13 -7.41 22.21
N GLN A 417 -27.97 -8.67 21.80
CA GLN A 417 -27.02 -9.58 22.44
C GLN A 417 -25.60 -9.01 22.38
N ILE A 418 -25.16 -8.53 21.22
CA ILE A 418 -23.82 -7.96 21.05
C ILE A 418 -23.66 -6.61 21.76
N LEU A 419 -24.64 -5.71 21.61
CA LEU A 419 -24.63 -4.38 22.23
C LEU A 419 -24.61 -4.50 23.76
N GLY A 420 -25.40 -5.42 24.32
CA GLY A 420 -25.51 -5.67 25.76
C GLY A 420 -24.36 -6.47 26.39
N ASP A 421 -23.54 -7.17 25.60
CA ASP A 421 -22.43 -7.97 26.13
C ASP A 421 -21.17 -7.12 26.41
N PRO A 422 -20.78 -6.91 27.69
CA PRO A 422 -19.60 -6.13 28.03
C PRO A 422 -18.27 -6.80 27.65
N ALA A 423 -18.25 -8.11 27.36
CA ALA A 423 -17.05 -8.81 26.91
C ALA A 423 -16.69 -8.47 25.45
N ILE A 424 -17.64 -7.98 24.66
CA ILE A 424 -17.42 -7.53 23.29
C ILE A 424 -17.11 -6.04 23.31
N ALA A 425 -15.84 -5.69 23.16
CA ALA A 425 -15.41 -4.31 22.96
C ALA A 425 -15.66 -3.86 21.51
N PRO A 426 -16.12 -2.62 21.24
CA PRO A 426 -16.20 -2.11 19.88
C PRO A 426 -14.78 -1.94 19.29
N ARG A 427 -14.63 -2.22 17.99
CA ARG A 427 -13.33 -2.19 17.29
C ARG A 427 -12.62 -0.83 17.32
N GLY A 428 -13.34 0.28 17.55
CA GLY A 428 -12.80 1.65 17.53
C GLY A 428 -12.59 2.18 16.11
N GLU A 429 -12.06 3.39 15.91
CA GLU A 429 -11.87 3.96 14.56
C GLU A 429 -10.75 3.28 13.76
N LEU A 430 -10.89 3.27 12.43
CA LEU A 430 -9.82 2.83 11.53
C LEU A 430 -8.81 3.97 11.30
N SER A 431 -7.55 3.58 11.08
CA SER A 431 -6.48 4.51 10.69
C SER A 431 -5.62 3.86 9.60
N ARG A 432 -6.09 3.90 8.35
CA ARG A 432 -5.50 3.17 7.21
C ARG A 432 -5.79 3.87 5.88
N ASN A 433 -4.91 3.66 4.90
CA ASN A 433 -5.13 4.01 3.50
C ASN A 433 -5.32 2.75 2.65
N ILE A 434 -6.47 2.62 2.00
CA ILE A 434 -6.96 1.38 1.38
C ILE A 434 -7.30 1.67 -0.09
N PRO A 435 -6.39 1.37 -1.03
CA PRO A 435 -6.69 1.46 -2.44
C PRO A 435 -7.46 0.24 -2.94
N PHE A 436 -8.36 0.47 -3.90
CA PHE A 436 -9.08 -0.54 -4.67
C PHE A 436 -8.76 -0.38 -6.16
N PRO A 437 -7.56 -0.77 -6.62
CA PRO A 437 -7.11 -0.54 -8.00
C PRO A 437 -8.01 -1.13 -9.08
N GLN A 438 -8.74 -2.22 -8.80
CA GLN A 438 -9.67 -2.85 -9.74
C GLN A 438 -11.03 -2.13 -9.82
N SER A 439 -11.27 -1.11 -9.00
CA SER A 439 -12.46 -0.26 -9.07
C SER A 439 -12.16 1.23 -9.18
N ASP A 440 -10.88 1.61 -9.30
CA ASP A 440 -10.43 3.01 -9.31
C ASP A 440 -11.02 3.81 -8.12
N ARG A 441 -11.04 3.18 -6.94
CA ARG A 441 -11.47 3.78 -5.66
C ARG A 441 -10.34 3.76 -4.65
N ILE A 442 -10.33 4.74 -3.75
CA ILE A 442 -9.44 4.74 -2.58
C ILE A 442 -10.24 5.23 -1.38
N VAL A 443 -10.04 4.58 -0.24
CA VAL A 443 -10.57 5.01 1.04
C VAL A 443 -9.43 5.31 2.00
N HIS A 444 -9.53 6.42 2.72
CA HIS A 444 -8.57 6.85 3.72
C HIS A 444 -9.28 7.13 5.03
N TYR A 445 -8.94 6.38 6.07
CA TYR A 445 -9.48 6.57 7.41
C TYR A 445 -8.42 7.13 8.33
N ARG A 446 -8.84 8.08 9.16
CA ARG A 446 -8.07 8.64 10.27
C ARG A 446 -9.03 8.90 11.43
N PRO A 447 -8.51 9.13 12.65
CA PRO A 447 -9.38 9.46 13.77
C PRO A 447 -10.32 10.63 13.44
N GLY A 448 -11.62 10.40 13.60
CA GLY A 448 -12.70 11.36 13.34
C GLY A 448 -13.12 11.58 11.88
N PHE A 449 -12.47 11.01 10.86
CA PHE A 449 -12.92 11.16 9.47
C PHE A 449 -12.61 9.97 8.55
N GLY A 450 -13.45 9.82 7.53
CA GLY A 450 -13.23 8.97 6.36
C GLY A 450 -13.21 9.82 5.09
N PHE A 451 -12.25 9.56 4.21
CA PHE A 451 -12.14 10.22 2.91
C PHE A 451 -12.22 9.17 1.78
N GLY A 452 -13.15 9.37 0.87
CA GLY A 452 -13.33 8.53 -0.32
C GLY A 452 -12.95 9.27 -1.60
N LEU A 453 -12.30 8.58 -2.52
CA LEU A 453 -11.93 9.10 -3.84
C LEU A 453 -12.50 8.22 -4.96
N ALA A 454 -13.26 8.83 -5.88
CA ALA A 454 -13.88 8.17 -7.02
C ALA A 454 -13.28 8.65 -8.35
N MET A 455 -12.71 7.72 -9.11
CA MET A 455 -12.08 7.98 -10.39
C MET A 455 -12.66 7.06 -11.48
N SER A 456 -12.30 7.34 -12.73
CA SER A 456 -12.65 6.54 -13.91
C SER A 456 -11.46 6.45 -14.87
N SER A 457 -11.39 5.37 -15.63
CA SER A 457 -10.22 5.07 -16.47
C SER A 457 -10.61 4.29 -17.72
N LYS A 458 -9.62 3.73 -18.40
CA LYS A 458 -9.79 2.70 -19.44
C LYS A 458 -10.33 1.37 -18.89
N ARG A 459 -10.36 1.17 -17.58
CA ARG A 459 -10.84 -0.05 -16.92
C ARG A 459 -12.22 0.11 -16.31
N ILE A 460 -12.51 1.29 -15.73
CA ILE A 460 -13.69 1.55 -14.92
C ILE A 460 -14.55 2.65 -15.54
N TYR A 461 -15.85 2.37 -15.63
CA TYR A 461 -16.81 3.30 -16.19
C TYR A 461 -16.94 4.57 -15.35
N ARG A 462 -17.30 5.68 -16.01
CA ARG A 462 -17.52 6.98 -15.36
C ARG A 462 -18.62 6.92 -14.29
N TYR A 463 -19.77 6.38 -14.66
CA TYR A 463 -20.94 6.17 -13.82
C TYR A 463 -21.95 5.27 -14.56
N GLU A 464 -22.96 4.79 -13.85
CA GLU A 464 -24.07 4.04 -14.44
C GLU A 464 -25.36 4.86 -14.42
N SER A 465 -26.13 4.79 -15.51
CA SER A 465 -27.50 5.29 -15.61
C SER A 465 -28.30 4.40 -16.57
N ILE A 466 -29.18 3.56 -16.01
CA ILE A 466 -30.06 2.65 -16.74
C ILE A 466 -31.45 2.67 -16.11
N ASN A 467 -32.49 2.27 -16.86
CA ASN A 467 -33.87 2.22 -16.37
C ASN A 467 -34.45 3.56 -15.87
N GLY A 468 -33.83 4.68 -16.24
CA GLY A 468 -34.22 6.01 -15.75
C GLY A 468 -33.56 6.41 -14.42
N ASP A 469 -32.60 5.63 -13.92
CA ASP A 469 -31.87 5.88 -12.67
C ASP A 469 -30.60 6.73 -12.90
N ASN A 470 -30.23 7.53 -11.91
CA ASN A 470 -28.98 8.31 -11.86
C ASN A 470 -28.71 9.19 -13.10
N LEU A 471 -29.76 9.88 -13.56
CA LEU A 471 -29.74 10.63 -14.82
C LEU A 471 -28.68 11.74 -14.87
N HIS A 472 -28.21 12.23 -13.70
CA HIS A 472 -27.25 13.32 -13.56
C HIS A 472 -25.90 12.90 -12.96
N GLY A 473 -25.54 11.61 -12.99
CA GLY A 473 -24.28 11.08 -12.42
C GLY A 473 -22.98 11.46 -13.19
N TRP A 474 -23.03 12.46 -14.08
CA TRP A 474 -22.02 12.74 -15.11
C TRP A 474 -20.57 12.81 -14.62
N HIS A 475 -20.34 13.47 -13.49
CA HIS A 475 -19.00 13.82 -12.99
C HIS A 475 -18.55 12.99 -11.78
N MET A 476 -19.30 11.94 -11.42
CA MET A 476 -18.97 11.12 -10.24
C MET A 476 -17.64 10.36 -10.38
N GLY A 477 -17.21 10.07 -11.61
CA GLY A 477 -15.94 9.42 -11.92
C GLY A 477 -14.81 10.39 -12.31
N ASP A 478 -15.00 11.70 -12.21
CA ASP A 478 -14.04 12.73 -12.66
C ASP A 478 -13.10 13.20 -11.53
N GLY A 479 -12.78 12.31 -10.59
CA GLY A 479 -11.98 12.60 -9.40
C GLY A 479 -12.80 13.24 -8.29
N MET A 480 -14.00 12.73 -8.04
CA MET A 480 -14.88 13.23 -6.98
C MET A 480 -14.35 12.78 -5.61
N THR A 481 -14.31 13.72 -4.67
CA THR A 481 -13.89 13.49 -3.28
C THR A 481 -15.07 13.49 -2.33
N TYR A 482 -15.10 12.53 -1.41
CA TYR A 482 -16.13 12.38 -0.40
C TYR A 482 -15.48 12.51 0.98
N LEU A 483 -16.01 13.39 1.83
CA LEU A 483 -15.55 13.55 3.21
C LEU A 483 -16.68 13.20 4.18
N TYR A 484 -16.45 12.11 4.91
CA TYR A 484 -17.28 11.59 5.98
C TYR A 484 -16.68 12.01 7.33
N ASN A 485 -17.49 12.61 8.19
CA ASN A 485 -17.14 13.04 9.54
C ASN A 485 -18.38 12.90 10.45
N ASN A 486 -18.49 13.60 11.57
CA ASN A 486 -19.66 13.43 12.45
C ASN A 486 -20.97 14.03 11.89
N ASP A 487 -20.97 14.71 10.74
CA ASP A 487 -22.21 14.91 9.98
C ASP A 487 -22.53 13.63 9.18
N LEU A 488 -23.11 12.66 9.89
CA LEU A 488 -23.52 11.37 9.33
C LEU A 488 -24.57 11.52 8.22
N SER A 489 -25.32 12.63 8.21
CA SER A 489 -26.38 12.88 7.24
C SER A 489 -25.90 13.53 5.93
N GLN A 490 -24.59 13.83 5.80
CA GLN A 490 -24.05 14.68 4.73
C GLN A 490 -24.48 14.25 3.31
N TYR A 491 -24.39 12.95 3.01
CA TYR A 491 -24.71 12.36 1.70
C TYR A 491 -26.09 11.69 1.65
N ASP A 492 -26.80 11.70 2.77
CA ASP A 492 -28.20 11.30 2.90
C ASP A 492 -29.09 12.56 2.96
N ALA A 493 -30.31 12.43 3.50
CA ALA A 493 -31.24 13.53 3.73
C ALA A 493 -31.38 14.43 2.48
N ASN A 494 -31.69 13.78 1.36
CA ASN A 494 -31.95 14.40 0.06
C ASN A 494 -30.77 15.16 -0.56
N TYR A 495 -29.52 14.81 -0.22
CA TYR A 495 -28.33 15.41 -0.84
C TYR A 495 -28.34 15.27 -2.38
N TRP A 496 -28.55 14.06 -2.89
CA TRP A 496 -28.45 13.74 -4.32
C TRP A 496 -29.41 14.50 -5.24
N PRO A 497 -30.71 14.67 -4.92
CA PRO A 497 -31.61 15.45 -5.77
C PRO A 497 -31.41 16.96 -5.67
N THR A 498 -30.64 17.47 -4.70
CA THR A 498 -30.52 18.92 -4.46
C THR A 498 -29.12 19.49 -4.68
N VAL A 499 -28.06 18.68 -4.63
CA VAL A 499 -26.69 19.11 -4.94
C VAL A 499 -26.55 19.54 -6.40
N ASN A 500 -25.63 20.46 -6.70
CA ASN A 500 -25.26 20.76 -8.08
C ASN A 500 -24.47 19.60 -8.71
N PRO A 501 -25.02 18.84 -9.67
CA PRO A 501 -24.29 17.73 -10.30
C PRO A 501 -23.11 18.22 -11.16
N TYR A 502 -23.08 19.51 -11.55
CA TYR A 502 -21.96 20.11 -12.27
C TYR A 502 -20.83 20.59 -11.36
N ARG A 503 -21.02 20.56 -10.03
CA ARG A 503 -20.01 21.01 -9.07
C ARG A 503 -19.82 20.00 -7.92
N LEU A 504 -19.60 18.74 -8.26
CA LEU A 504 -19.28 17.72 -7.26
C LEU A 504 -17.86 17.97 -6.70
N ALA A 505 -17.70 17.85 -5.37
CA ALA A 505 -16.45 18.16 -4.68
C ALA A 505 -15.25 17.41 -5.28
N GLY A 506 -14.11 18.08 -5.42
CA GLY A 506 -12.86 17.54 -5.95
C GLY A 506 -12.75 17.48 -7.47
N THR A 507 -13.87 17.53 -8.21
CA THR A 507 -13.87 17.37 -9.68
C THR A 507 -13.24 18.56 -10.40
N THR A 508 -12.74 18.31 -11.62
CA THR A 508 -12.38 19.37 -12.59
C THR A 508 -13.26 19.19 -13.82
N VAL A 509 -14.04 20.20 -14.17
CA VAL A 509 -15.16 20.08 -15.12
C VAL A 509 -15.17 21.19 -16.15
N ASP A 510 -15.81 20.89 -17.28
CA ASP A 510 -16.20 21.87 -18.28
C ASP A 510 -17.67 22.25 -18.01
N THR A 511 -17.97 23.55 -18.00
CA THR A 511 -19.31 24.10 -17.69
C THR A 511 -20.38 23.83 -18.77
N GLY A 512 -20.07 23.05 -19.81
CA GLY A 512 -21.04 22.61 -20.81
C GLY A 512 -22.16 21.75 -20.25
N MET A 513 -23.40 22.05 -20.65
CA MET A 513 -24.57 21.26 -20.25
C MET A 513 -24.54 19.86 -20.89
N LEU A 514 -24.92 18.86 -20.11
CA LEU A 514 -25.03 17.46 -20.51
C LEU A 514 -26.50 17.03 -20.49
N ALA A 515 -26.87 16.16 -21.43
CA ALA A 515 -28.18 15.52 -21.44
C ALA A 515 -28.27 14.44 -20.36
N ASN A 516 -29.48 14.11 -19.91
CA ASN A 516 -29.72 13.00 -18.99
C ASN A 516 -29.05 11.72 -19.51
N ALA A 517 -28.38 10.99 -18.61
CA ALA A 517 -27.65 9.76 -18.89
C ALA A 517 -26.46 9.89 -19.88
N ALA A 518 -26.06 11.10 -20.28
CA ALA A 518 -24.93 11.30 -21.19
C ALA A 518 -23.62 10.75 -20.59
N GLY A 519 -22.91 9.91 -21.35
CA GLY A 519 -21.63 9.34 -20.91
C GLY A 519 -21.72 8.18 -19.91
N GLN A 520 -22.92 7.70 -19.58
CA GLN A 520 -23.11 6.51 -18.74
C GLN A 520 -22.45 5.28 -19.37
N SER A 521 -21.86 4.40 -18.55
CA SER A 521 -21.14 3.20 -18.99
C SER A 521 -20.08 3.46 -20.08
N THR A 522 -19.45 4.64 -20.07
CA THR A 522 -18.32 4.95 -20.96
C THR A 522 -17.00 4.91 -20.21
N LEU A 523 -15.95 4.46 -20.90
CA LEU A 523 -14.57 4.44 -20.40
C LEU A 523 -13.83 5.68 -20.88
N THR A 524 -12.78 6.06 -20.16
CA THR A 524 -11.81 7.04 -20.65
C THR A 524 -10.74 6.34 -21.50
N ALA A 525 -9.96 7.11 -22.27
CA ALA A 525 -8.79 6.54 -22.95
C ALA A 525 -7.57 6.38 -22.02
N ASN A 526 -7.62 6.94 -20.82
CA ASN A 526 -6.47 7.08 -19.92
C ASN A 526 -6.29 5.84 -19.06
N THR A 527 -5.06 5.32 -19.02
CA THR A 527 -4.69 4.18 -18.17
C THR A 527 -4.12 4.61 -16.83
N TRP A 528 -3.47 5.78 -16.74
CA TRP A 528 -2.87 6.27 -15.50
C TRP A 528 -3.97 6.79 -14.56
N VAL A 529 -4.51 5.87 -13.76
CA VAL A 529 -5.50 6.11 -12.70
C VAL A 529 -5.26 5.09 -11.60
N GLY A 530 -5.11 5.53 -10.36
CA GLY A 530 -4.76 4.66 -9.23
C GLY A 530 -3.81 5.36 -8.28
N GLY A 531 -3.01 4.61 -7.53
CA GLY A 531 -2.14 5.18 -6.51
C GLY A 531 -1.26 4.16 -5.81
N ALA A 532 -0.40 4.64 -4.91
CA ALA A 532 0.37 3.83 -3.98
C ALA A 532 -0.08 4.09 -2.54
N SER A 533 -0.02 3.06 -1.71
CA SER A 533 -0.32 3.11 -0.27
C SER A 533 0.82 2.46 0.49
N ASP A 534 1.12 2.91 1.71
CA ASP A 534 1.97 2.20 2.69
C ASP A 534 1.14 1.45 3.76
N GLY A 535 -0.18 1.38 3.56
CA GLY A 535 -1.17 0.85 4.50
C GLY A 535 -1.72 1.88 5.48
N THR A 536 -1.02 3.00 5.70
CA THR A 536 -1.43 4.09 6.61
C THR A 536 -1.72 5.39 5.87
N PHE A 537 -0.86 5.74 4.92
CA PHE A 537 -0.89 6.93 4.08
C PHE A 537 -0.89 6.52 2.62
N GLY A 538 -1.38 7.43 1.77
CA GLY A 538 -1.57 7.14 0.35
C GLY A 538 -1.29 8.32 -0.54
N VAL A 539 -1.01 8.01 -1.80
CA VAL A 539 -1.01 8.98 -2.89
C VAL A 539 -1.75 8.39 -4.07
N ALA A 540 -2.62 9.19 -4.67
CA ALA A 540 -3.48 8.82 -5.77
C ALA A 540 -3.34 9.81 -6.91
N GLY A 541 -3.65 9.39 -8.13
CA GLY A 541 -3.79 10.31 -9.23
C GLY A 541 -4.69 9.79 -10.34
N MET A 542 -5.21 10.73 -11.11
CA MET A 542 -6.06 10.50 -12.27
C MET A 542 -5.58 11.40 -13.41
N GLN A 543 -5.25 10.79 -14.56
CA GLN A 543 -5.18 11.54 -15.80
C GLN A 543 -6.62 11.85 -16.26
N LEU A 544 -7.00 13.11 -16.12
CA LEU A 544 -8.35 13.59 -16.32
C LEU A 544 -8.70 13.66 -17.81
N ASN A 545 -9.93 13.23 -18.10
CA ASN A 545 -10.61 13.49 -19.36
C ASN A 545 -12.11 13.35 -19.09
N PRO A 546 -12.87 14.42 -18.79
CA PRO A 546 -14.29 14.34 -18.46
C PRO A 546 -15.14 14.09 -19.72
N TYR A 547 -16.34 13.51 -19.58
CA TYR A 547 -17.21 13.24 -20.73
C TYR A 547 -17.72 14.54 -21.38
N GLY A 548 -17.91 14.52 -22.70
CA GLY A 548 -18.46 15.68 -23.44
C GLY A 548 -17.52 16.90 -23.48
N SER A 549 -16.27 16.73 -23.07
CA SER A 549 -15.27 17.79 -22.97
C SER A 549 -13.93 17.37 -23.58
N ASN A 550 -13.15 18.35 -24.01
CA ASN A 550 -11.75 18.20 -24.41
C ASN A 550 -10.78 18.58 -23.29
N VAL A 551 -11.26 18.81 -22.07
CA VAL A 551 -10.40 19.02 -20.90
C VAL A 551 -9.46 17.83 -20.74
N THR A 552 -8.18 18.14 -20.59
CA THR A 552 -7.15 17.21 -20.13
C THR A 552 -6.44 17.81 -18.92
N GLY A 553 -5.84 16.97 -18.09
CA GLY A 553 -5.08 17.41 -16.93
C GLY A 553 -4.59 16.25 -16.07
N LYS A 554 -3.78 16.58 -15.07
CA LYS A 554 -3.27 15.64 -14.07
C LYS A 554 -3.80 16.05 -12.70
N LYS A 555 -4.55 15.17 -12.05
CA LYS A 555 -5.08 15.37 -10.69
C LYS A 555 -4.38 14.40 -9.76
N SER A 556 -3.88 14.88 -8.62
CA SER A 556 -3.29 14.05 -7.57
C SER A 556 -3.90 14.37 -6.21
N TRP A 557 -4.02 13.35 -5.36
CA TRP A 557 -4.44 13.47 -3.97
C TRP A 557 -3.43 12.78 -3.07
N PHE A 558 -2.99 13.47 -2.02
CA PHE A 558 -2.01 13.01 -1.04
C PHE A 558 -2.71 12.93 0.31
N MET A 559 -2.80 11.73 0.87
CA MET A 559 -3.63 11.40 2.02
C MET A 559 -2.73 11.08 3.21
N PHE A 560 -2.58 12.05 4.12
CA PHE A 560 -1.66 11.99 5.27
C PHE A 560 -2.42 11.76 6.58
N ASP A 561 -1.96 12.29 7.70
CA ASP A 561 -2.52 11.99 9.02
C ASP A 561 -3.73 12.85 9.37
N ASN A 562 -3.71 14.15 9.07
CA ASN A 562 -4.80 15.07 9.38
C ASN A 562 -5.23 15.96 8.20
N GLU A 563 -4.57 15.83 7.06
CA GLU A 563 -4.84 16.58 5.85
C GLU A 563 -4.90 15.70 4.58
N ILE A 564 -5.64 16.20 3.61
CA ILE A 564 -5.66 15.68 2.24
C ILE A 564 -5.24 16.79 1.30
N VAL A 565 -4.07 16.68 0.68
CA VAL A 565 -3.58 17.66 -0.30
C VAL A 565 -4.04 17.26 -1.69
N ALA A 566 -4.63 18.19 -2.44
CA ALA A 566 -5.06 17.99 -3.81
C ALA A 566 -4.29 18.92 -4.75
N LEU A 567 -3.64 18.34 -5.76
CA LEU A 567 -2.90 19.05 -6.80
C LEU A 567 -3.53 18.83 -8.17
N GLY A 568 -3.48 19.87 -9.00
CA GLY A 568 -3.86 19.85 -10.41
C GLY A 568 -2.83 20.56 -11.26
N SER A 569 -2.50 20.00 -12.42
CA SER A 569 -1.58 20.60 -13.40
C SER A 569 -1.96 20.20 -14.84
N GLY A 570 -1.41 20.92 -15.82
CA GLY A 570 -1.64 20.63 -17.23
C GLY A 570 -3.09 20.81 -17.67
N ILE A 571 -3.91 21.56 -16.90
CA ILE A 571 -5.35 21.70 -17.17
C ILE A 571 -5.50 22.50 -18.45
N THR A 572 -5.93 21.82 -19.51
CA THR A 572 -5.99 22.39 -20.86
C THR A 572 -7.32 22.08 -21.51
N SER A 573 -7.92 23.07 -22.16
CA SER A 573 -9.14 22.90 -22.95
C SER A 573 -9.16 23.86 -24.12
N THR A 574 -9.89 23.48 -25.18
CA THR A 574 -10.16 24.34 -26.34
C THR A 574 -11.67 24.49 -26.61
N SER A 575 -12.53 24.19 -25.62
CA SER A 575 -14.00 24.17 -25.80
C SER A 575 -14.65 25.55 -25.86
N GLY A 576 -13.91 26.61 -25.50
CA GLY A 576 -14.40 27.98 -25.36
C GLY A 576 -15.23 28.23 -24.11
N ARG A 577 -15.48 27.19 -23.30
CA ARG A 577 -16.26 27.26 -22.06
C ARG A 577 -15.33 27.35 -20.85
N THR A 578 -15.88 27.86 -19.75
CA THR A 578 -15.16 27.98 -18.48
C THR A 578 -14.86 26.60 -17.91
N ILE A 579 -13.63 26.40 -17.45
CA ILE A 579 -13.19 25.19 -16.76
C ILE A 579 -13.08 25.48 -15.26
N GLU A 580 -13.66 24.62 -14.44
CA GLU A 580 -13.72 24.79 -12.99
C GLU A 580 -13.03 23.63 -12.28
N THR A 581 -12.42 23.88 -11.11
CA THR A 581 -12.08 22.80 -10.16
C THR A 581 -12.74 23.07 -8.83
N ILE A 582 -13.61 22.15 -8.42
CA ILE A 582 -14.41 22.29 -7.22
C ILE A 582 -13.58 21.89 -6.03
N VAL A 583 -13.42 22.81 -5.07
CA VAL A 583 -12.74 22.50 -3.81
C VAL A 583 -13.72 21.73 -2.93
N ASP A 584 -14.90 22.31 -2.69
CA ASP A 584 -15.97 21.64 -1.98
C ASP A 584 -17.36 22.15 -2.40
N ASN A 585 -18.37 21.34 -2.09
CA ASN A 585 -19.79 21.60 -2.26
C ASN A 585 -20.55 20.90 -1.13
N ARG A 586 -20.62 21.54 0.03
CA ARG A 586 -21.13 20.92 1.27
C ARG A 586 -22.58 21.31 1.52
N LYS A 587 -23.42 20.31 1.80
CA LYS A 587 -24.76 20.50 2.37
C LYS A 587 -24.62 21.12 3.77
N LEU A 588 -25.28 22.25 3.98
CA LEU A 588 -25.32 23.00 5.23
C LEU A 588 -26.46 22.52 6.12
N ASN A 589 -26.57 23.12 7.31
CA ASN A 589 -27.69 22.92 8.20
C ASN A 589 -29.00 23.47 7.59
N GLU A 590 -30.14 23.17 8.22
CA GLU A 590 -31.46 23.57 7.73
C GLU A 590 -31.61 25.09 7.58
N ALA A 591 -30.98 25.87 8.46
CA ALA A 591 -30.98 27.34 8.39
C ALA A 591 -30.03 27.90 7.32
N GLY A 592 -29.06 27.11 6.85
CA GLY A 592 -28.00 27.53 5.93
C GLY A 592 -27.01 28.52 6.54
N ASP A 593 -26.91 28.56 7.87
CA ASP A 593 -26.23 29.63 8.60
C ASP A 593 -24.88 29.23 9.23
N ASN A 594 -24.35 28.06 8.88
CA ASN A 594 -23.01 27.62 9.27
C ASN A 594 -21.99 28.74 9.06
N ALA A 595 -21.18 29.07 10.07
CA ALA A 595 -20.16 30.10 9.93
C ALA A 595 -19.15 29.71 8.85
N PHE A 596 -18.85 30.64 7.93
CA PHE A 596 -17.83 30.49 6.90
C PHE A 596 -16.82 31.62 7.04
N THR A 597 -15.55 31.28 7.25
CA THR A 597 -14.47 32.23 7.49
C THR A 597 -13.45 32.16 6.38
N VAL A 598 -13.06 33.30 5.83
CA VAL A 598 -12.01 33.42 4.80
C VAL A 598 -10.93 34.35 5.34
N ASN A 599 -9.70 33.85 5.48
CA ASN A 599 -8.55 34.60 6.02
C ASN A 599 -8.88 35.35 7.34
N GLY A 600 -9.60 34.69 8.26
CA GLY A 600 -10.00 35.28 9.55
C GLY A 600 -11.22 36.20 9.50
N THR A 601 -11.76 36.48 8.32
CA THR A 601 -12.98 37.28 8.16
C THR A 601 -14.19 36.39 8.00
N ILE A 602 -15.14 36.48 8.94
CA ILE A 602 -16.43 35.79 8.84
C ILE A 602 -17.22 36.39 7.68
N GLN A 603 -17.68 35.53 6.77
CA GLN A 603 -18.49 35.90 5.63
C GLN A 603 -19.98 35.97 6.00
N SER A 604 -20.78 36.61 5.16
CA SER A 604 -22.23 36.66 5.35
C SER A 604 -22.84 35.27 5.16
N THR A 605 -23.82 34.96 6.00
CA THR A 605 -24.59 33.70 5.94
C THR A 605 -25.85 33.82 5.07
N SER A 606 -26.04 34.93 4.35
CA SER A 606 -27.20 35.15 3.50
C SER A 606 -27.25 34.16 2.33
N LEU A 607 -28.34 33.41 2.23
CA LEU A 607 -28.64 32.48 1.14
C LEU A 607 -28.98 33.17 -0.19
N THR A 608 -29.05 34.51 -0.21
CA THR A 608 -29.40 35.31 -1.40
C THR A 608 -28.26 36.21 -1.87
N GLN A 609 -27.07 36.10 -1.28
CA GLN A 609 -25.93 36.99 -1.55
C GLN A 609 -25.36 36.85 -2.98
N GLY A 610 -25.75 35.80 -3.71
CA GLY A 610 -25.22 35.50 -5.03
C GLY A 610 -23.74 35.14 -5.00
N MET A 611 -23.13 35.00 -6.18
CA MET A 611 -21.75 34.55 -6.32
C MET A 611 -20.74 35.57 -5.79
N GLN A 612 -19.81 35.10 -4.96
CA GLN A 612 -18.70 35.86 -4.40
C GLN A 612 -17.38 35.54 -5.12
N SER A 613 -16.46 36.50 -5.07
CA SER A 613 -15.06 36.31 -5.49
C SER A 613 -14.15 36.61 -4.31
N TYR A 614 -13.34 35.63 -3.93
CA TYR A 614 -12.35 35.73 -2.86
C TYR A 614 -10.97 35.83 -3.49
N THR A 615 -10.16 36.82 -3.13
CA THR A 615 -8.80 37.01 -3.64
C THR A 615 -7.78 36.86 -2.54
N GLY A 616 -6.57 36.38 -2.87
CA GLY A 616 -5.50 36.22 -1.88
C GLY A 616 -5.84 35.23 -0.76
N VAL A 617 -6.59 34.17 -1.07
CA VAL A 617 -7.10 33.23 -0.06
C VAL A 617 -5.97 32.36 0.46
N SER A 618 -5.54 32.51 1.71
CA SER A 618 -4.59 31.59 2.34
C SER A 618 -5.30 30.41 3.00
N TRP A 619 -6.46 30.64 3.60
CA TRP A 619 -7.28 29.60 4.19
C TRP A 619 -8.77 29.95 4.26
N MET A 620 -9.59 28.92 4.30
CA MET A 620 -11.03 28.99 4.54
C MET A 620 -11.42 28.00 5.64
N HIS A 621 -12.46 28.29 6.40
CA HIS A 621 -13.05 27.36 7.38
C HIS A 621 -14.56 27.37 7.24
N LEU A 622 -15.15 26.18 7.23
CA LEU A 622 -16.59 25.97 7.28
C LEU A 622 -16.96 25.25 8.58
N GLN A 623 -17.84 25.85 9.38
CA GLN A 623 -18.43 25.22 10.54
C GLN A 623 -19.31 24.03 10.13
N GLY A 624 -19.15 22.88 10.79
CA GLY A 624 -19.93 21.69 10.50
C GLY A 624 -21.37 21.73 11.00
N ASN A 625 -22.18 20.75 10.56
CA ASN A 625 -23.59 20.61 10.96
C ASN A 625 -23.76 19.94 12.33
N ALA A 626 -22.82 19.07 12.73
CA ALA A 626 -22.83 18.44 14.04
C ALA A 626 -22.16 19.36 15.09
N VAL A 627 -22.56 19.19 16.35
CA VAL A 627 -22.06 20.00 17.49
C VAL A 627 -20.52 19.96 17.59
N SER A 628 -19.88 18.84 17.21
CA SER A 628 -18.42 18.70 17.18
C SER A 628 -17.97 17.62 16.18
N GLY A 629 -16.78 17.79 15.61
CA GLY A 629 -16.17 16.79 14.74
C GLY A 629 -16.77 16.76 13.33
N SER A 630 -17.28 17.89 12.85
CA SER A 630 -17.70 18.04 11.45
C SER A 630 -17.25 19.34 10.78
N ASP A 631 -16.46 20.16 11.48
CA ASP A 631 -15.81 21.34 10.89
C ASP A 631 -14.86 20.94 9.77
N ILE A 632 -14.62 21.84 8.81
CA ILE A 632 -13.67 21.59 7.73
C ILE A 632 -12.84 22.85 7.50
N GLY A 633 -11.53 22.72 7.69
CA GLY A 633 -10.57 23.73 7.26
C GLY A 633 -10.09 23.45 5.83
N TYR A 634 -9.70 24.51 5.13
CA TYR A 634 -9.10 24.43 3.80
C TYR A 634 -7.89 25.36 3.75
N TYR A 635 -6.75 24.85 3.31
CA TYR A 635 -5.52 25.62 3.16
C TYR A 635 -5.14 25.72 1.67
N PHE A 636 -4.68 26.90 1.25
CA PHE A 636 -4.39 27.20 -0.14
C PHE A 636 -2.96 27.74 -0.31
N PRO A 637 -1.99 26.90 -0.68
CA PRO A 637 -0.65 27.35 -0.99
C PRO A 637 -0.66 28.36 -2.15
N GLY A 638 0.07 29.47 -2.03
CA GLY A 638 0.19 30.49 -3.09
C GLY A 638 -0.92 31.54 -3.15
N THR A 639 -1.87 31.52 -2.21
CA THR A 639 -2.92 32.57 -2.05
C THR A 639 -3.77 32.85 -3.31
N PRO A 640 -4.44 31.83 -3.88
CA PRO A 640 -5.20 31.96 -5.13
C PRO A 640 -6.43 32.87 -5.00
N ALA A 641 -7.05 33.14 -6.15
CA ALA A 641 -8.42 33.62 -6.22
C ALA A 641 -9.40 32.44 -6.37
N LEU A 642 -10.52 32.51 -5.66
CA LEU A 642 -11.58 31.51 -5.68
C LEU A 642 -12.93 32.18 -5.94
N LYS A 643 -13.86 31.41 -6.49
CA LYS A 643 -15.28 31.76 -6.54
C LYS A 643 -16.00 30.98 -5.45
N GLY A 644 -17.07 31.55 -4.91
CA GLY A 644 -17.95 30.81 -3.99
C GLY A 644 -19.39 31.28 -4.02
N ILE A 645 -20.30 30.45 -3.54
CA ILE A 645 -21.72 30.74 -3.43
C ILE A 645 -22.33 29.97 -2.26
N ARG A 646 -23.14 30.67 -1.48
CA ARG A 646 -24.05 30.12 -0.49
C ARG A 646 -25.48 30.27 -0.99
N GLU A 647 -26.20 29.16 -1.12
CA GLU A 647 -27.54 29.18 -1.70
C GLU A 647 -28.42 28.02 -1.22
N THR A 648 -29.74 28.24 -1.23
CA THR A 648 -30.73 27.16 -1.16
C THR A 648 -30.91 26.57 -2.54
N ARG A 649 -30.81 25.25 -2.65
CA ARG A 649 -31.04 24.51 -3.88
C ARG A 649 -32.30 23.67 -3.75
N THR A 650 -33.02 23.57 -4.86
CA THR A 650 -34.31 22.90 -4.96
C THR A 650 -34.24 21.83 -6.04
N GLY A 651 -34.76 20.64 -5.77
CA GLY A 651 -34.84 19.56 -6.76
C GLY A 651 -35.79 18.44 -6.35
N LYS A 652 -35.89 17.41 -7.17
CA LYS A 652 -36.75 16.24 -6.94
C LYS A 652 -35.98 14.96 -7.19
N TRP A 653 -36.35 13.89 -6.48
CA TRP A 653 -35.84 12.56 -6.80
C TRP A 653 -36.20 12.16 -8.24
N THR A 654 -37.37 12.56 -8.75
CA THR A 654 -37.77 12.34 -10.15
C THR A 654 -36.88 13.02 -11.19
N ASP A 655 -36.09 14.03 -10.80
CA ASP A 655 -35.13 14.67 -11.71
C ASP A 655 -33.91 13.77 -11.98
N ILE A 656 -33.60 12.86 -11.04
CA ILE A 656 -32.45 11.93 -11.13
C ILE A 656 -32.86 10.45 -11.23
N HIS A 657 -34.11 10.10 -10.91
CA HIS A 657 -34.69 8.77 -11.01
C HIS A 657 -36.14 8.87 -11.49
N SER A 658 -36.38 8.62 -12.79
CA SER A 658 -37.67 8.97 -13.43
C SER A 658 -38.90 8.26 -12.85
N SER A 659 -38.71 7.13 -12.17
CA SER A 659 -39.77 6.31 -11.57
C SER A 659 -39.80 6.39 -10.04
N ASP A 660 -39.14 7.37 -9.43
CA ASP A 660 -39.14 7.52 -7.96
C ASP A 660 -40.54 7.77 -7.40
N LEU A 661 -40.81 7.22 -6.22
CA LEU A 661 -42.08 7.36 -5.51
C LEU A 661 -42.22 8.74 -4.86
N ILE A 662 -41.11 9.42 -4.55
CA ILE A 662 -41.11 10.77 -4.00
C ILE A 662 -41.03 11.78 -5.16
N THR A 663 -42.19 12.35 -5.50
CA THR A 663 -42.35 13.30 -6.61
C THR A 663 -42.37 14.78 -6.18
N GLY A 664 -42.39 15.01 -4.87
CA GLY A 664 -42.41 16.34 -4.26
C GLY A 664 -41.08 17.08 -4.42
N THR A 665 -41.16 18.41 -4.37
CA THR A 665 -40.00 19.29 -4.36
C THR A 665 -39.30 19.26 -3.00
N LEU A 666 -37.98 19.17 -3.01
CA LEU A 666 -37.10 19.11 -1.84
C LEU A 666 -36.11 20.27 -1.88
N THR A 667 -35.66 20.71 -0.71
CA THR A 667 -34.72 21.83 -0.57
C THR A 667 -33.61 21.51 0.40
N ASN A 668 -32.38 21.92 0.08
CA ASN A 668 -31.23 21.89 0.97
C ASN A 668 -30.36 23.13 0.72
N ASN A 669 -29.57 23.52 1.73
CA ASN A 669 -28.65 24.66 1.62
C ASN A 669 -27.23 24.17 1.35
N TYR A 670 -26.44 24.94 0.60
CA TYR A 670 -25.09 24.56 0.22
C TYR A 670 -24.11 25.73 0.33
N GLU A 671 -22.87 25.42 0.73
CA GLU A 671 -21.69 26.26 0.51
C GLU A 671 -20.83 25.59 -0.57
N THR A 672 -20.59 26.29 -1.68
CA THR A 672 -19.80 25.79 -2.81
C THR A 672 -18.69 26.78 -3.14
N PHE A 673 -17.45 26.33 -3.30
CA PHE A 673 -16.35 27.17 -3.77
C PHE A 673 -15.35 26.41 -4.64
N TRP A 674 -14.77 27.11 -5.61
CA TRP A 674 -13.99 26.50 -6.69
C TRP A 674 -12.93 27.43 -7.28
N PHE A 675 -11.95 26.83 -7.94
CA PHE A 675 -11.02 27.50 -8.85
C PHE A 675 -11.68 27.73 -10.20
N ASP A 676 -11.61 28.95 -10.71
CA ASP A 676 -12.02 29.33 -12.06
C ASP A 676 -10.78 29.41 -12.95
N HIS A 677 -10.62 28.46 -13.87
CA HIS A 677 -9.49 28.39 -14.81
C HIS A 677 -9.76 29.21 -16.08
N GLY A 678 -10.90 29.88 -16.17
CA GLY A 678 -11.32 30.65 -17.34
C GLY A 678 -11.67 29.76 -18.55
N ALA A 679 -11.89 30.44 -19.68
CA ALA A 679 -12.13 29.79 -20.96
C ALA A 679 -10.82 29.44 -21.67
N ASN A 680 -10.74 28.22 -22.23
CA ASN A 680 -9.56 27.69 -22.91
C ASN A 680 -8.26 27.79 -22.09
N PRO A 681 -8.22 27.29 -20.83
CA PRO A 681 -6.98 27.25 -20.08
C PRO A 681 -5.91 26.50 -20.87
N THR A 682 -4.67 26.94 -20.73
CA THR A 682 -3.48 26.25 -21.23
C THR A 682 -2.55 26.08 -20.05
N ASP A 683 -2.23 24.84 -19.69
CA ASP A 683 -1.40 24.52 -18.52
C ASP A 683 -1.91 25.13 -17.19
N GLY A 684 -3.24 25.14 -17.02
CA GLY A 684 -3.87 25.55 -15.76
C GLY A 684 -3.48 24.61 -14.61
N SER A 685 -3.50 25.13 -13.38
CA SER A 685 -3.14 24.37 -12.18
C SER A 685 -3.95 24.80 -10.97
N TYR A 686 -4.01 23.93 -9.96
CA TYR A 686 -4.56 24.26 -8.64
C TYR A 686 -3.79 23.51 -7.55
N GLN A 687 -3.88 24.01 -6.32
CA GLN A 687 -3.36 23.36 -5.13
C GLN A 687 -4.15 23.78 -3.89
N TYR A 688 -4.58 22.82 -3.09
CA TYR A 688 -5.25 23.05 -1.82
C TYR A 688 -5.09 21.85 -0.89
N ALA A 689 -5.38 22.02 0.39
CA ALA A 689 -5.50 20.94 1.35
C ALA A 689 -6.82 21.03 2.10
N ILE A 690 -7.45 19.88 2.32
CA ILE A 690 -8.62 19.71 3.18
C ILE A 690 -8.11 19.32 4.57
N LEU A 691 -8.60 19.97 5.62
CA LEU A 691 -8.27 19.75 7.02
C LEU A 691 -9.54 19.32 7.77
N PRO A 692 -9.91 18.03 7.72
CA PRO A 692 -11.11 17.55 8.39
C PRO A 692 -11.07 17.82 9.89
N ASN A 693 -12.21 18.22 10.45
CA ASN A 693 -12.42 18.47 11.87
C ASN A 693 -11.56 19.58 12.48
N ALA A 694 -10.83 20.35 11.67
CA ALA A 694 -10.05 21.49 12.14
C ALA A 694 -10.98 22.67 12.47
N SER A 695 -10.90 23.18 13.69
CA SER A 695 -11.53 24.44 14.08
C SER A 695 -10.93 25.63 13.32
N VAL A 696 -11.63 26.77 13.30
CA VAL A 696 -11.13 28.05 12.75
C VAL A 696 -9.69 28.35 13.23
N SER A 697 -9.44 28.16 14.52
CA SER A 697 -8.14 28.44 15.14
C SER A 697 -7.04 27.49 14.65
N GLN A 698 -7.35 26.19 14.52
CA GLN A 698 -6.43 25.19 13.98
C GLN A 698 -6.17 25.42 12.50
N THR A 699 -7.19 25.75 11.71
CA THR A 699 -7.04 26.09 10.29
C THR A 699 -6.14 27.31 10.11
N SER A 700 -6.36 28.37 10.89
CA SER A 700 -5.51 29.57 10.85
C SER A 700 -4.07 29.28 11.28
N ALA A 701 -3.87 28.45 12.31
CA ALA A 701 -2.54 28.07 12.78
C ALA A 701 -1.80 27.22 11.73
N TYR A 702 -2.50 26.25 11.13
CA TYR A 702 -1.98 25.42 10.05
C TYR A 702 -1.56 26.27 8.84
N ALA A 703 -2.37 27.26 8.44
CA ALA A 703 -2.02 28.16 7.34
C ALA A 703 -0.77 29.02 7.63
N ALA A 704 -0.46 29.28 8.91
CA ALA A 704 0.73 30.02 9.31
C ALA A 704 2.01 29.16 9.35
N GLY A 705 1.86 27.84 9.53
CA GLY A 705 2.94 26.87 9.55
C GLY A 705 2.44 25.52 9.02
N PRO A 706 2.30 25.36 7.69
CA PRO A 706 1.71 24.16 7.12
C PRO A 706 2.65 22.97 7.26
N ASP A 707 2.07 21.82 7.56
CA ASP A 707 2.82 20.59 7.79
C ASP A 707 3.38 19.99 6.49
N PHE A 708 2.89 20.41 5.31
CA PHE A 708 3.43 19.97 4.01
C PHE A 708 4.08 21.07 3.16
N THR A 709 4.86 20.64 2.19
CA THR A 709 5.44 21.46 1.12
C THR A 709 5.17 20.82 -0.23
N VAL A 710 4.64 21.59 -1.19
CA VAL A 710 4.52 21.17 -2.59
C VAL A 710 5.93 21.17 -3.20
N VAL A 711 6.44 19.99 -3.53
CA VAL A 711 7.77 19.83 -4.12
C VAL A 711 7.71 20.05 -5.63
N GLU A 712 6.66 19.55 -6.27
CA GLU A 712 6.42 19.77 -7.70
C GLU A 712 4.91 19.69 -8.01
N ASN A 713 4.42 20.55 -8.89
CA ASN A 713 3.07 20.45 -9.46
C ASN A 713 3.12 20.75 -10.97
N SER A 714 3.60 19.79 -11.75
CA SER A 714 3.83 19.91 -13.20
C SER A 714 3.08 18.82 -13.97
N ALA A 715 3.09 18.88 -15.31
CA ALA A 715 2.57 17.80 -16.14
C ALA A 715 3.45 16.53 -16.11
N ASP A 716 4.70 16.63 -15.65
CA ASP A 716 5.66 15.53 -15.56
C ASP A 716 5.58 14.78 -14.23
N ALA A 717 5.41 15.52 -13.13
CA ALA A 717 5.23 14.95 -11.80
C ALA A 717 4.42 15.87 -10.88
N GLN A 718 3.73 15.25 -9.92
CA GLN A 718 3.09 15.95 -8.80
C GLN A 718 3.59 15.33 -7.51
N ALA A 719 4.10 16.17 -6.60
CA ALA A 719 4.78 15.72 -5.40
C ALA A 719 4.55 16.63 -4.20
N VAL A 720 4.32 16.01 -3.06
CA VAL A 720 4.15 16.67 -1.77
C VAL A 720 5.05 16.00 -0.75
N ARG A 721 5.78 16.81 0.03
CA ARG A 721 6.48 16.35 1.23
C ARG A 721 5.65 16.76 2.44
N GLU A 722 5.19 15.80 3.20
CA GLU A 722 4.71 16.05 4.57
C GLU A 722 5.94 16.06 5.48
N ASN A 723 6.13 17.17 6.19
CA ASN A 723 7.35 17.52 6.90
C ASN A 723 7.42 16.87 8.29
N THR A 724 6.29 16.66 8.96
CA THR A 724 6.28 16.13 10.34
C THR A 724 6.49 14.61 10.38
N LEU A 725 5.97 13.91 9.37
CA LEU A 725 6.07 12.48 9.10
C LEU A 725 7.33 12.12 8.29
N ASN A 726 8.04 13.12 7.76
CA ASN A 726 9.18 12.95 6.84
C ASN A 726 8.85 12.04 5.65
N LEU A 727 7.68 12.29 5.04
CA LEU A 727 7.09 11.47 3.99
C LEU A 727 7.05 12.27 2.68
N LEU A 728 7.72 11.77 1.65
CA LEU A 728 7.65 12.29 0.28
C LEU A 728 6.73 11.41 -0.55
N ALA A 729 5.68 11.99 -1.11
CA ALA A 729 4.71 11.29 -1.96
C ALA A 729 4.77 11.89 -3.38
N VAL A 730 4.85 11.03 -4.40
CA VAL A 730 5.07 11.46 -5.81
C VAL A 730 4.25 10.62 -6.78
N ASN A 731 3.60 11.29 -7.72
CA ASN A 731 3.07 10.70 -8.94
C ASN A 731 3.92 11.11 -10.14
N PHE A 732 4.54 10.14 -10.80
CA PHE A 732 5.30 10.30 -12.04
C PHE A 732 4.40 9.98 -13.23
N TRP A 733 4.22 10.96 -14.11
CA TRP A 733 3.20 10.91 -15.15
C TRP A 733 3.66 10.35 -16.49
N ASN A 734 4.98 10.29 -16.69
CA ASN A 734 5.62 10.02 -17.97
C ASN A 734 6.62 8.86 -17.88
N THR A 735 7.02 8.32 -19.03
CA THR A 735 8.03 7.25 -19.14
C THR A 735 9.45 7.80 -19.27
N LEU A 736 9.67 9.02 -18.79
CA LEU A 736 10.97 9.69 -18.79
C LEU A 736 11.61 9.51 -17.42
N THR A 737 12.94 9.36 -17.38
CA THR A 737 13.67 9.43 -16.11
C THR A 737 13.50 10.81 -15.49
N LYS A 738 12.81 10.86 -14.35
CA LYS A 738 12.47 12.10 -13.66
C LYS A 738 12.84 11.97 -12.19
N THR A 739 13.55 12.98 -11.69
CA THR A 739 13.88 13.12 -10.27
C THR A 739 12.99 14.18 -9.65
N VAL A 740 12.43 13.88 -8.48
CA VAL A 740 11.65 14.78 -7.64
C VAL A 740 12.04 14.53 -6.17
N GLY A 741 12.64 15.53 -5.53
CA GLY A 741 13.21 15.37 -4.19
C GLY A 741 14.26 14.26 -4.15
N ASP A 742 14.06 13.28 -3.26
CA ASP A 742 14.98 12.15 -3.08
C ASP A 742 14.64 10.94 -3.95
N LEU A 743 13.63 11.04 -4.83
CA LEU A 743 13.15 9.94 -5.66
C LEU A 743 13.43 10.20 -7.13
N THR A 744 13.93 9.18 -7.82
CA THR A 744 13.98 9.13 -9.29
C THR A 744 13.21 7.91 -9.77
N SER A 745 12.32 8.10 -10.73
CA SER A 745 11.64 7.02 -11.46
C SER A 745 12.01 7.10 -12.94
N ASP A 746 12.20 5.96 -13.60
CA ASP A 746 12.37 5.86 -15.05
C ASP A 746 11.04 5.72 -15.81
N ASN A 747 9.94 5.52 -15.08
CA ASN A 747 8.65 5.19 -15.66
C ASN A 747 7.49 5.90 -14.93
N LYS A 748 6.29 5.72 -15.48
CA LYS A 748 5.03 6.06 -14.82
C LYS A 748 4.92 5.26 -13.52
N ALA A 749 4.74 5.97 -12.41
CA ALA A 749 4.71 5.34 -11.08
C ALA A 749 3.97 6.24 -10.09
N SER A 750 3.40 5.62 -9.06
CA SER A 750 2.98 6.30 -7.83
C SER A 750 3.87 5.80 -6.70
N VAL A 751 4.46 6.71 -5.91
CA VAL A 751 5.53 6.38 -4.96
C VAL A 751 5.38 7.15 -3.65
N LEU A 752 5.53 6.44 -2.53
CA LEU A 752 5.73 6.99 -1.19
C LEU A 752 7.15 6.66 -0.72
N LEU A 753 7.84 7.64 -0.14
CA LEU A 753 9.13 7.49 0.53
C LEU A 753 9.03 8.09 1.93
N LYS A 754 9.00 7.24 2.94
CA LYS A 754 9.08 7.64 4.34
C LYS A 754 10.51 7.49 4.84
N THR A 755 11.04 8.51 5.48
CA THR A 755 12.41 8.48 6.02
C THR A 755 12.45 8.77 7.50
N THR A 756 13.26 8.02 8.22
CA THR A 756 13.64 8.28 9.61
C THR A 756 15.16 8.39 9.68
N SER A 757 15.70 8.66 10.87
CA SER A 757 17.16 8.67 11.07
C SER A 757 17.82 7.31 10.82
N SER A 758 17.07 6.21 10.92
CA SER A 758 17.61 4.84 10.81
C SER A 758 17.03 4.04 9.65
N ALA A 759 16.01 4.52 8.94
CA ALA A 759 15.36 3.74 7.88
C ALA A 759 14.77 4.59 6.75
N ALA A 760 14.75 4.02 5.55
CA ALA A 760 13.95 4.49 4.42
C ALA A 760 12.93 3.40 4.04
N GLU A 761 11.66 3.77 3.93
CA GLU A 761 10.57 2.90 3.49
C GLU A 761 10.01 3.44 2.17
N VAL A 762 9.97 2.59 1.16
CA VAL A 762 9.47 2.91 -0.18
C VAL A 762 8.23 2.05 -0.45
N SER A 763 7.16 2.67 -0.90
CA SER A 763 5.98 1.98 -1.44
C SER A 763 5.75 2.47 -2.87
N VAL A 764 5.61 1.56 -3.84
CA VAL A 764 5.47 1.90 -5.26
C VAL A 764 4.43 1.05 -5.96
N SER A 765 3.66 1.66 -6.85
CA SER A 765 2.74 0.94 -7.74
C SER A 765 2.88 1.41 -9.21
N ASP A 766 2.35 0.60 -10.12
CA ASP A 766 2.02 1.01 -11.50
C ASP A 766 0.50 1.28 -11.62
N PRO A 767 0.04 2.54 -11.49
CA PRO A 767 -1.36 2.89 -11.69
C PRO A 767 -1.89 2.63 -13.11
N THR A 768 -1.00 2.44 -14.09
CA THR A 768 -1.43 2.15 -15.46
C THR A 768 -2.02 0.76 -15.59
N GLN A 769 -1.52 -0.19 -14.78
CA GLN A 769 -1.80 -1.63 -14.87
C GLN A 769 -1.49 -2.24 -16.25
N THR A 770 -0.61 -1.57 -17.01
CA THR A 770 -0.27 -1.97 -18.39
C THR A 770 1.22 -2.20 -18.58
N ASN A 771 2.06 -1.84 -17.61
CA ASN A 771 3.47 -2.13 -17.66
C ASN A 771 3.69 -3.64 -17.41
N THR A 772 4.18 -4.35 -18.43
CA THR A 772 4.51 -5.78 -18.36
C THR A 772 5.97 -6.04 -17.98
N GLY A 773 6.74 -4.97 -17.72
CA GLY A 773 8.14 -5.01 -17.33
C GLY A 773 8.34 -4.54 -15.89
N THR A 774 9.28 -3.61 -15.71
CA THR A 774 9.71 -3.12 -14.40
C THR A 774 9.60 -1.59 -14.30
N ILE A 775 9.67 -1.09 -13.07
CA ILE A 775 9.93 0.32 -12.74
C ILE A 775 11.29 0.36 -12.03
N GLN A 776 12.22 1.18 -12.52
CA GLN A 776 13.48 1.45 -11.84
C GLN A 776 13.31 2.66 -10.93
N LEU A 777 13.54 2.47 -9.63
CA LEU A 777 13.57 3.54 -8.65
C LEU A 777 14.99 3.74 -8.11
N THR A 778 15.39 5.00 -8.02
CA THR A 778 16.55 5.42 -7.24
C THR A 778 16.07 6.27 -6.05
N VAL A 779 16.55 5.93 -4.85
CA VAL A 779 16.40 6.76 -3.66
C VAL A 779 17.76 7.40 -3.36
N ASN A 780 17.81 8.73 -3.30
CA ASN A 780 19.04 9.50 -3.05
C ASN A 780 19.50 9.44 -1.58
N ARG A 781 19.73 8.22 -1.09
CA ARG A 781 20.22 7.89 0.25
C ARG A 781 21.14 6.68 0.15
N SER A 782 22.15 6.62 1.02
CA SER A 782 22.93 5.39 1.21
C SER A 782 22.29 4.54 2.30
N ALA A 783 22.16 3.25 2.05
CA ALA A 783 21.76 2.25 3.03
C ALA A 783 22.92 1.30 3.36
N SER A 784 22.92 0.78 4.58
CA SER A 784 23.84 -0.29 5.02
C SER A 784 23.27 -1.69 4.76
N GLY A 785 21.95 -1.81 4.56
CA GLY A 785 21.28 -3.08 4.29
C GLY A 785 19.81 -2.95 3.87
N VAL A 786 19.22 -4.08 3.48
CA VAL A 786 17.77 -4.23 3.25
C VAL A 786 17.15 -4.85 4.50
N ILE A 787 16.16 -4.19 5.09
CA ILE A 787 15.39 -4.70 6.23
C ILE A 787 14.28 -5.64 5.72
N SER A 788 13.55 -5.23 4.69
CA SER A 788 12.52 -6.04 4.04
C SER A 788 12.29 -5.58 2.61
N ALA A 789 11.84 -6.49 1.74
CA ALA A 789 11.41 -6.18 0.38
C ALA A 789 10.35 -7.20 -0.04
N ASP A 790 9.27 -6.73 -0.67
CA ASP A 790 8.21 -7.59 -1.15
C ASP A 790 8.66 -8.47 -2.32
N PRO A 791 8.01 -9.63 -2.54
CA PRO A 791 8.15 -10.38 -3.77
C PRO A 791 7.92 -9.49 -4.99
N GLY A 792 8.86 -9.48 -5.94
CA GLY A 792 8.83 -8.61 -7.12
C GLY A 792 9.73 -7.38 -7.04
N VAL A 793 10.27 -7.06 -5.86
CA VAL A 793 11.29 -6.01 -5.69
C VAL A 793 12.69 -6.61 -5.70
N THR A 794 13.57 -6.11 -6.58
CA THR A 794 14.99 -6.49 -6.62
C THR A 794 15.86 -5.27 -6.32
N VAL A 795 16.60 -5.32 -5.22
CA VAL A 795 17.56 -4.24 -4.85
C VAL A 795 18.88 -4.48 -5.57
N THR A 796 19.31 -3.52 -6.38
CA THR A 796 20.53 -3.61 -7.21
C THR A 796 21.70 -2.83 -6.62
N GLN A 797 21.44 -1.83 -5.78
CA GLN A 797 22.47 -1.01 -5.14
C GLN A 797 21.96 -0.47 -3.79
N LEU A 798 22.85 -0.37 -2.80
CA LEU A 798 22.56 0.26 -1.50
C LEU A 798 23.29 1.60 -1.30
N SER A 799 24.45 1.79 -1.95
CA SER A 799 25.32 2.97 -1.78
C SER A 799 26.06 3.28 -3.08
N PRO A 800 26.31 4.57 -3.44
CA PRO A 800 25.99 5.78 -2.67
C PRO A 800 24.49 6.15 -2.67
N THR A 801 23.72 5.56 -3.58
CA THR A 801 22.26 5.66 -3.64
C THR A 801 21.64 4.27 -3.61
N ILE A 802 20.46 4.15 -3.04
CA ILE A 802 19.66 2.91 -3.13
C ILE A 802 19.07 2.85 -4.54
N GLN A 803 19.23 1.72 -5.22
CA GLN A 803 18.58 1.43 -6.49
C GLN A 803 17.82 0.11 -6.38
N LEU A 804 16.58 0.12 -6.87
CA LEU A 804 15.73 -1.06 -6.90
C LEU A 804 14.93 -1.12 -8.21
N THR A 805 14.60 -2.33 -8.60
CA THR A 805 13.73 -2.66 -9.72
C THR A 805 12.46 -3.28 -9.18
N VAL A 806 11.29 -2.89 -9.68
CA VAL A 806 10.00 -3.45 -9.26
C VAL A 806 9.30 -4.08 -10.44
N ASN A 807 9.10 -5.39 -10.40
CA ASN A 807 8.34 -6.12 -11.41
C ASN A 807 6.84 -5.89 -11.22
N VAL A 808 6.26 -5.09 -12.09
CA VAL A 808 4.86 -4.68 -12.02
C VAL A 808 3.96 -5.47 -12.97
N ASN A 809 4.51 -6.46 -13.69
CA ASN A 809 3.74 -7.30 -14.59
C ASN A 809 2.62 -8.04 -13.85
N GLY A 810 1.37 -7.81 -14.25
CA GLY A 810 0.21 -8.41 -13.59
C GLY A 810 -0.04 -7.92 -12.16
N SER A 811 0.63 -6.84 -11.72
CA SER A 811 0.44 -6.25 -10.38
C SER A 811 -0.96 -5.70 -10.14
N LYS A 812 -1.67 -5.38 -11.24
CA LYS A 812 -3.03 -4.82 -11.20
C LYS A 812 -3.14 -3.55 -10.34
N GLY A 813 -2.07 -2.77 -10.26
CA GLY A 813 -2.02 -1.53 -9.48
C GLY A 813 -1.79 -1.71 -7.99
N SER A 814 -1.46 -2.92 -7.54
CA SER A 814 -1.02 -3.18 -6.17
C SER A 814 0.29 -2.44 -5.84
N SER A 815 0.47 -2.07 -4.58
CA SER A 815 1.73 -1.47 -4.09
C SER A 815 2.74 -2.56 -3.72
N PHE A 816 4.02 -2.28 -3.97
CA PHE A 816 5.17 -3.06 -3.53
C PHE A 816 5.99 -2.25 -2.54
N HIS A 817 6.46 -2.89 -1.48
CA HIS A 817 7.16 -2.26 -0.37
C HIS A 817 8.61 -2.71 -0.26
N ALA A 818 9.49 -1.78 0.11
CA ALA A 818 10.85 -2.07 0.52
C ALA A 818 11.30 -1.15 1.66
N LYS A 819 12.03 -1.71 2.62
CA LYS A 819 12.57 -0.99 3.77
C LYS A 819 14.07 -1.20 3.86
N PHE A 820 14.81 -0.12 4.04
CA PHE A 820 16.27 -0.08 4.06
C PHE A 820 16.78 0.45 5.38
N ASP A 821 17.92 -0.07 5.83
CA ASP A 821 18.63 0.41 7.01
C ASP A 821 19.55 1.58 6.62
N LEU A 822 19.31 2.75 7.20
CA LEU A 822 20.12 3.96 6.98
C LEU A 822 21.16 4.16 8.10
N THR A 823 21.24 3.27 9.08
CA THR A 823 22.29 3.35 10.09
C THR A 823 23.66 3.22 9.41
N PRO A 824 24.60 4.16 9.65
CA PRO A 824 25.93 4.05 9.09
C PRO A 824 26.53 2.70 9.46
N ALA A 825 27.08 1.99 8.46
CA ALA A 825 27.79 0.75 8.72
C ALA A 825 28.87 1.01 9.78
N PRO A 826 29.04 0.13 10.79
CA PRO A 826 30.09 0.29 11.77
C PRO A 826 31.42 0.46 11.03
N PRO A 827 32.27 1.44 11.40
CA PRO A 827 33.53 1.61 10.72
C PRO A 827 34.34 0.31 10.89
N VAL A 828 34.82 -0.25 9.79
CA VAL A 828 35.58 -1.51 9.79
C VAL A 828 37.06 -1.23 9.98
N ILE A 829 37.76 -2.15 10.63
CA ILE A 829 39.23 -2.11 10.72
C ILE A 829 39.79 -2.14 9.28
N PRO A 830 40.73 -1.24 8.92
CA PRO A 830 41.29 -1.21 7.57
C PRO A 830 41.97 -2.53 7.19
N ALA A 831 42.04 -2.85 5.90
CA ALA A 831 42.80 -3.99 5.42
C ALA A 831 44.32 -3.81 5.67
N ALA A 832 45.07 -4.90 5.68
CA ALA A 832 46.52 -4.83 5.79
C ALA A 832 47.13 -4.11 4.57
N PRO A 833 48.02 -3.12 4.75
CA PRO A 833 48.77 -2.51 3.66
C PRO A 833 49.65 -3.53 2.91
N VAL A 834 50.00 -3.22 1.67
CA VAL A 834 51.01 -3.99 0.91
C VAL A 834 52.29 -3.16 0.82
N VAL A 835 53.37 -3.66 1.42
CA VAL A 835 54.69 -3.02 1.36
C VAL A 835 55.24 -3.16 -0.06
N SER A 836 55.46 -2.03 -0.74
CA SER A 836 55.94 -1.98 -2.12
C SER A 836 57.46 -1.95 -2.24
N SER A 837 58.16 -1.39 -1.25
CA SER A 837 59.62 -1.48 -1.17
C SER A 837 60.14 -1.28 0.25
N VAL A 838 61.30 -1.88 0.51
CA VAL A 838 62.17 -1.57 1.65
C VAL A 838 63.59 -1.42 1.12
N TYR A 839 64.25 -0.32 1.47
CA TYR A 839 65.66 -0.09 1.10
C TYR A 839 66.40 0.62 2.23
N GLY A 840 67.72 0.47 2.23
CA GLY A 840 68.57 0.78 3.38
C GLY A 840 69.47 2.00 3.21
N GLY A 841 70.06 2.39 4.33
CA GLY A 841 71.26 3.24 4.45
C GLY A 841 71.91 2.93 5.80
N SER A 842 73.10 3.46 6.09
CA SER A 842 73.73 3.18 7.40
C SER A 842 72.80 3.57 8.55
N GLY A 843 72.44 2.57 9.37
CA GLY A 843 71.54 2.69 10.51
C GLY A 843 70.10 3.12 10.19
N LYS A 844 69.63 2.91 8.95
CA LYS A 844 68.29 3.34 8.52
C LYS A 844 67.64 2.36 7.53
N ALA A 845 66.33 2.21 7.62
CA ALA A 845 65.48 1.59 6.61
C ALA A 845 64.40 2.58 6.16
N THR A 846 64.09 2.64 4.86
CA THR A 846 62.98 3.41 4.31
C THR A 846 62.02 2.46 3.61
N LEU A 847 60.72 2.58 3.92
CA LEU A 847 59.66 1.74 3.42
C LEU A 847 58.64 2.57 2.63
N SER A 848 58.05 1.94 1.61
CA SER A 848 56.86 2.44 0.91
C SER A 848 55.78 1.37 0.84
N TRP A 849 54.50 1.75 0.82
CA TRP A 849 53.36 0.82 0.74
C TRP A 849 52.16 1.42 0.00
N THR A 850 51.19 0.56 -0.34
CA THR A 850 49.93 0.98 -0.98
C THR A 850 48.99 1.67 0.00
N ALA A 851 48.26 2.68 -0.48
CA ALA A 851 47.20 3.32 0.30
C ALA A 851 46.02 2.34 0.52
N VAL A 852 45.52 2.28 1.75
CA VAL A 852 44.36 1.45 2.15
C VAL A 852 43.14 2.34 2.33
N SER A 853 42.03 1.99 1.67
CA SER A 853 40.75 2.69 1.83
C SER A 853 40.26 2.60 3.29
N GLY A 854 39.80 3.72 3.85
CA GLY A 854 39.32 3.79 5.24
C GLY A 854 40.41 3.89 6.31
N ALA A 855 41.70 3.96 5.94
CA ALA A 855 42.80 4.18 6.87
C ALA A 855 42.95 5.68 7.22
N ALA A 856 43.04 6.00 8.51
CA ALA A 856 43.39 7.33 9.01
C ALA A 856 44.92 7.53 9.09
N GLY A 857 45.68 6.45 9.15
CA GLY A 857 47.14 6.46 9.07
C GLY A 857 47.76 5.08 9.12
N TYR A 858 49.10 5.04 9.18
CA TYR A 858 49.88 3.79 9.15
C TYR A 858 50.95 3.75 10.24
N ARG A 859 51.34 2.53 10.61
CA ARG A 859 52.46 2.27 11.53
C ARG A 859 53.40 1.22 10.94
N ILE A 860 54.69 1.54 10.91
CA ILE A 860 55.76 0.58 10.62
C ILE A 860 56.11 -0.13 11.93
N LYS A 861 56.03 -1.45 11.95
CA LYS A 861 56.46 -2.33 13.03
C LYS A 861 57.78 -2.97 12.64
N TYR A 862 58.75 -3.03 13.55
CA TYR A 862 60.07 -3.59 13.24
C TYR A 862 60.73 -4.30 14.40
N GLY A 863 61.62 -5.27 14.12
CA GLY A 863 62.37 -6.04 15.12
C GLY A 863 63.48 -6.87 14.51
N THR A 864 64.22 -7.63 15.32
CA THR A 864 65.39 -8.42 14.88
C THR A 864 65.12 -9.91 14.75
N GLN A 865 63.88 -10.35 14.99
CA GLN A 865 63.43 -11.72 14.81
C GLN A 865 62.18 -11.73 13.92
N PRO A 866 62.04 -12.72 13.00
CA PRO A 866 60.85 -12.84 12.16
C PRO A 866 59.58 -12.90 12.99
N GLY A 867 58.57 -12.09 12.64
CA GLY A 867 57.28 -12.02 13.31
C GLY A 867 57.27 -11.35 14.69
N VAL A 868 58.41 -10.88 15.20
CA VAL A 868 58.54 -10.24 16.51
C VAL A 868 58.98 -8.79 16.36
N TYR A 869 58.02 -7.88 16.48
CA TYR A 869 58.25 -6.44 16.33
C TYR A 869 58.39 -5.73 17.69
N THR A 870 59.62 -5.35 18.04
CA THR A 870 59.93 -4.66 19.31
C THR A 870 59.87 -3.13 19.19
N GLY A 871 59.82 -2.60 17.97
CA GLY A 871 59.75 -1.17 17.68
C GLY A 871 58.56 -0.80 16.79
N THR A 872 58.09 0.44 16.88
CA THR A 872 57.01 0.96 16.04
C THR A 872 57.24 2.43 15.69
N VAL A 873 56.96 2.82 14.44
CA VAL A 873 56.99 4.20 13.95
C VAL A 873 55.62 4.55 13.35
N ASN A 874 54.96 5.59 13.86
CA ASN A 874 53.73 6.10 13.28
C ASN A 874 54.04 7.11 12.17
N THR A 875 53.45 6.93 10.99
CA THR A 875 53.73 7.74 9.79
C THR A 875 52.54 8.61 9.36
N GLY A 876 51.47 8.64 10.14
CA GLY A 876 50.23 9.34 9.77
C GLY A 876 49.68 8.82 8.44
N ALA A 877 49.10 9.70 7.63
CA ALA A 877 48.52 9.34 6.33
C ALA A 877 49.57 9.11 5.21
N SER A 878 50.87 9.26 5.50
CA SER A 878 51.94 9.02 4.52
C SER A 878 52.01 7.54 4.15
N THR A 879 52.17 7.25 2.86
CA THR A 879 52.44 5.92 2.30
C THR A 879 53.93 5.59 2.20
N THR A 880 54.77 6.42 2.83
CA THR A 880 56.21 6.20 2.97
C THR A 880 56.67 6.56 4.38
N GLY A 881 57.70 5.88 4.88
CA GLY A 881 58.27 6.19 6.19
C GLY A 881 59.65 5.59 6.40
N ALA A 882 60.39 6.13 7.36
CA ALA A 882 61.74 5.68 7.68
C ALA A 882 61.86 5.25 9.14
N VAL A 883 62.63 4.19 9.35
CA VAL A 883 63.08 3.73 10.66
C VAL A 883 64.57 4.06 10.77
N THR A 884 64.96 4.83 11.78
CA THR A 884 66.35 5.26 12.04
C THR A 884 66.88 4.62 13.33
N GLY A 885 68.20 4.66 13.53
CA GLY A 885 68.83 4.09 14.71
C GLY A 885 68.99 2.56 14.66
N LEU A 886 68.93 1.97 13.46
CA LEU A 886 69.18 0.55 13.26
C LEU A 886 70.67 0.22 13.42
N THR A 887 70.99 -0.99 13.85
CA THR A 887 72.38 -1.47 13.94
C THR A 887 72.79 -2.16 12.65
N ASN A 888 73.82 -1.66 11.97
CA ASN A 888 74.37 -2.33 10.77
C ASN A 888 74.90 -3.72 11.12
N GLY A 889 74.85 -4.65 10.16
CA GLY A 889 75.18 -6.06 10.37
C GLY A 889 74.11 -6.86 11.11
N THR A 890 72.94 -6.27 11.39
CA THR A 890 71.78 -6.96 11.96
C THR A 890 70.64 -6.99 10.95
N THR A 891 70.00 -8.15 10.77
CA THR A 891 68.78 -8.26 9.97
C THR A 891 67.61 -7.69 10.76
N TYR A 892 66.90 -6.73 10.17
CA TYR A 892 65.64 -6.23 10.71
C TYR A 892 64.47 -6.69 9.85
N TYR A 893 63.39 -7.07 10.52
CA TYR A 893 62.12 -7.45 9.92
C TYR A 893 61.12 -6.32 10.12
N PHE A 894 60.31 -6.03 9.10
CA PHE A 894 59.38 -4.92 9.06
C PHE A 894 58.02 -5.37 8.54
N ALA A 895 56.96 -4.83 9.13
CA ALA A 895 55.62 -4.89 8.57
C ALA A 895 54.90 -3.57 8.78
N VAL A 896 53.92 -3.27 7.93
CA VAL A 896 53.12 -2.05 8.04
C VAL A 896 51.69 -2.41 8.39
N THR A 897 51.09 -1.64 9.29
CA THR A 897 49.67 -1.73 9.65
C THR A 897 48.97 -0.44 9.28
N ALA A 898 47.70 -0.54 8.89
CA ALA A 898 46.82 0.61 8.73
C ALA A 898 45.93 0.73 9.98
N TYR A 899 45.61 1.95 10.40
CA TYR A 899 44.71 2.17 11.53
C TYR A 899 43.67 3.24 11.24
N ASN A 900 42.52 3.11 11.89
CA ASN A 900 41.49 4.14 11.99
C ASN A 900 40.89 4.13 13.41
N THR A 901 39.75 4.80 13.60
CA THR A 901 39.06 4.84 14.90
C THR A 901 38.49 3.49 15.35
N SER A 902 38.29 2.54 14.45
CA SER A 902 37.78 1.19 14.75
C SER A 902 38.84 0.21 15.18
N GLY A 903 40.11 0.50 14.88
CA GLY A 903 41.22 -0.36 15.25
C GLY A 903 42.35 -0.34 14.22
N GLU A 904 43.28 -1.25 14.43
CA GLU A 904 44.49 -1.43 13.63
C GLU A 904 44.42 -2.77 12.90
N SER A 905 44.82 -2.76 11.62
CA SER A 905 44.84 -3.94 10.77
C SER A 905 45.79 -5.01 11.30
N VAL A 906 45.65 -6.24 10.79
CA VAL A 906 46.76 -7.19 10.85
C VAL A 906 47.97 -6.62 10.10
N PRO A 907 49.22 -6.95 10.49
CA PRO A 907 50.41 -6.51 9.77
C PRO A 907 50.40 -6.98 8.31
N SER A 908 51.04 -6.19 7.43
CA SER A 908 51.37 -6.60 6.06
C SER A 908 52.18 -7.89 6.03
N ALA A 909 52.38 -8.46 4.83
CA ALA A 909 53.48 -9.38 4.62
C ALA A 909 54.79 -8.75 5.13
N GLU A 910 55.55 -9.54 5.88
CA GLU A 910 56.82 -9.09 6.47
C GLU A 910 57.87 -8.97 5.37
N VAL A 911 58.66 -7.89 5.43
CA VAL A 911 59.86 -7.71 4.61
C VAL A 911 61.05 -7.55 5.54
N HIS A 912 62.24 -7.95 5.11
CA HIS A 912 63.45 -7.80 5.90
C HIS A 912 64.52 -7.04 5.15
N LEU A 913 65.42 -6.44 5.92
CA LEU A 913 66.58 -5.72 5.42
C LEU A 913 67.80 -6.09 6.26
N PHE A 914 68.85 -6.52 5.57
CA PHE A 914 70.20 -6.62 6.12
C PHE A 914 71.05 -5.51 5.49
N SER A 915 71.87 -4.81 6.26
CA SER A 915 72.71 -3.72 5.73
C SER A 915 74.09 -3.74 6.36
N VAL A 916 75.13 -3.58 5.53
CA VAL A 916 76.53 -3.51 5.99
C VAL A 916 77.22 -2.25 5.47
N GLU A 917 78.09 -1.67 6.28
CA GLU A 917 79.01 -0.61 5.84
C GLU A 917 80.22 -1.23 5.14
N PRO A 918 80.95 -0.47 4.31
CA PRO A 918 82.21 -0.95 3.78
C PRO A 918 83.20 -1.16 4.93
N THR A 919 83.86 -2.31 4.95
CA THR A 919 84.97 -2.61 5.87
C THR A 919 86.19 -1.74 5.62
N ALA A 920 86.38 -1.33 4.37
CA ALA A 920 87.39 -0.36 3.96
C ALA A 920 86.85 0.48 2.80
N ASP A 921 87.09 1.78 2.80
CA ASP A 921 86.90 2.64 1.64
C ASP A 921 88.00 3.70 1.54
N ALA A 922 88.38 4.05 0.31
CA ALA A 922 89.38 5.08 0.08
C ALA A 922 89.27 5.56 -1.37
N TYR A 923 89.59 6.82 -1.62
CA TYR A 923 89.89 7.25 -2.98
C TYR A 923 91.40 7.34 -3.22
N VAL A 924 91.78 7.29 -4.49
CA VAL A 924 93.17 7.35 -4.94
C VAL A 924 93.33 8.46 -5.97
N ARG A 925 94.52 9.03 -6.07
CA ARG A 925 94.81 10.16 -6.98
C ARG A 925 96.11 9.97 -7.74
N ASP A 926 96.08 10.21 -9.05
CA ASP A 926 97.22 9.99 -9.94
C ASP A 926 98.29 11.11 -9.89
N GLY A 927 99.31 11.01 -10.75
CA GLY A 927 100.35 12.02 -10.91
C GLY A 927 101.28 12.19 -9.70
N THR A 928 101.36 13.39 -9.13
CA THR A 928 102.24 13.66 -7.96
C THR A 928 101.74 13.03 -6.65
N TYR A 929 100.48 12.57 -6.61
CA TYR A 929 99.85 12.01 -5.40
C TYR A 929 99.81 10.48 -5.39
N VAL A 930 100.56 9.82 -6.29
CA VAL A 930 100.40 8.38 -6.53
C VAL A 930 100.67 7.49 -5.31
N GLY A 931 101.50 7.94 -4.38
CA GLY A 931 101.79 7.27 -3.10
C GLY A 931 101.03 7.83 -1.89
N THR A 932 100.11 8.79 -2.08
CA THR A 932 99.29 9.34 -0.99
C THR A 932 98.09 8.45 -0.72
N ASN A 933 97.85 8.15 0.56
CA ASN A 933 96.66 7.44 1.02
C ASN A 933 95.59 8.45 1.47
N TYR A 934 94.32 8.19 1.11
CA TYR A 934 93.18 9.02 1.50
C TYR A 934 92.10 8.23 2.25
N GLY A 935 92.46 7.10 2.86
CA GLY A 935 91.49 6.23 3.55
C GLY A 935 90.95 6.79 4.87
N ALA A 936 91.43 7.95 5.32
CA ALA A 936 90.88 8.66 6.48
C ALA A 936 90.09 9.93 6.09
N ASP A 937 89.94 10.21 4.80
CA ASP A 937 89.20 11.36 4.30
C ASP A 937 87.69 11.06 4.43
N PRO A 938 86.87 11.97 5.01
CA PRO A 938 85.42 11.76 5.13
C PRO A 938 84.67 11.73 3.77
N SER A 939 85.38 11.89 2.65
CA SER A 939 84.85 11.88 1.31
C SER A 939 85.55 10.87 0.38
N LEU A 940 84.75 10.16 -0.40
CA LEU A 940 85.20 9.35 -1.53
C LEU A 940 85.05 10.16 -2.83
N VAL A 941 86.16 10.57 -3.42
CA VAL A 941 86.15 11.48 -4.58
C VAL A 941 86.36 10.72 -5.88
N THR A 942 85.52 10.97 -6.87
CA THR A 942 85.72 10.55 -8.26
C THR A 942 85.96 11.73 -9.17
N LYS A 943 86.88 11.58 -10.12
CA LYS A 943 87.15 12.57 -11.17
C LYS A 943 87.95 11.94 -12.31
N LYS A 944 87.63 12.31 -13.55
CA LYS A 944 88.48 12.06 -14.71
C LYS A 944 88.91 13.40 -15.28
N SER A 945 90.21 13.59 -15.44
CA SER A 945 90.79 14.81 -16.01
C SER A 945 92.24 14.58 -16.48
N THR A 946 92.99 15.66 -16.65
CA THR A 946 94.44 15.61 -16.92
C THR A 946 95.22 14.96 -15.78
N SER A 947 96.43 14.50 -16.07
CA SER A 947 97.32 13.83 -15.11
C SER A 947 97.49 14.65 -13.82
N SER A 948 97.47 13.98 -12.67
CA SER A 948 97.42 14.53 -11.30
C SER A 948 96.04 14.95 -10.78
N TYR A 949 94.98 14.81 -11.58
CA TYR A 949 93.61 15.15 -11.18
C TYR A 949 92.62 13.99 -11.37
N ASN A 950 93.08 12.83 -11.82
CA ASN A 950 92.22 11.64 -11.85
C ASN A 950 92.04 11.12 -10.43
N ARG A 951 90.79 10.84 -10.05
CA ARG A 951 90.41 10.27 -8.77
C ARG A 951 89.42 9.13 -8.95
N GLU A 952 89.63 8.08 -8.18
CA GLU A 952 88.80 6.88 -8.21
C GLU A 952 88.56 6.44 -6.77
N ALA A 953 87.33 6.10 -6.43
CA ALA A 953 86.96 5.61 -5.12
C ALA A 953 86.87 4.08 -5.15
N TYR A 954 87.23 3.45 -4.04
CA TYR A 954 87.13 2.02 -3.84
C TYR A 954 86.39 1.73 -2.55
N LEU A 955 85.50 0.74 -2.58
CA LEU A 955 84.75 0.26 -1.42
C LEU A 955 84.94 -1.25 -1.29
N LEU A 956 85.12 -1.74 -0.08
CA LEU A 956 85.23 -3.16 0.25
C LEU A 956 84.15 -3.54 1.25
N PHE A 957 83.16 -4.30 0.81
CA PHE A 957 82.12 -4.84 1.68
C PHE A 957 82.45 -6.27 2.10
N ASP A 958 82.23 -6.58 3.37
CA ASP A 958 82.25 -7.95 3.88
C ASP A 958 80.81 -8.45 3.98
N VAL A 959 80.52 -9.47 3.19
CA VAL A 959 79.22 -10.13 3.07
C VAL A 959 79.30 -11.59 3.53
N SER A 960 80.36 -11.97 4.24
CA SER A 960 80.58 -13.34 4.73
C SER A 960 79.51 -13.82 5.72
N ALA A 961 78.78 -12.89 6.35
CA ALA A 961 77.65 -13.20 7.20
C ALA A 961 76.44 -13.78 6.44
N LEU A 962 76.42 -13.68 5.11
CA LEU A 962 75.33 -14.22 4.28
C LEU A 962 75.56 -15.71 3.99
N THR A 963 74.57 -16.53 4.31
CA THR A 963 74.67 -18.00 4.21
C THR A 963 74.17 -18.58 2.88
N GLY A 964 73.77 -17.75 1.92
CA GLY A 964 73.18 -18.19 0.65
C GLY A 964 72.96 -17.03 -0.34
N PRO A 965 72.59 -17.33 -1.60
CA PRO A 965 72.35 -16.30 -2.60
C PRO A 965 71.24 -15.35 -2.17
N VAL A 966 71.39 -14.08 -2.52
CA VAL A 966 70.48 -12.98 -2.20
C VAL A 966 69.55 -12.71 -3.37
N SER A 967 68.30 -12.35 -3.07
CA SER A 967 67.30 -11.94 -4.06
C SER A 967 67.48 -10.51 -4.54
N GLY A 968 68.18 -9.67 -3.77
CA GLY A 968 68.54 -8.31 -4.15
C GLY A 968 69.68 -7.75 -3.30
N ALA A 969 70.55 -6.94 -3.91
CA ALA A 969 71.54 -6.14 -3.19
C ALA A 969 71.82 -4.81 -3.89
N THR A 970 71.89 -3.73 -3.12
CA THR A 970 72.01 -2.37 -3.63
C THR A 970 73.05 -1.61 -2.83
N VAL A 971 74.03 -1.01 -3.54
CA VAL A 971 74.95 -0.06 -2.93
C VAL A 971 74.29 1.32 -2.91
N HIS A 972 74.24 1.91 -1.73
CA HIS A 972 73.79 3.27 -1.51
C HIS A 972 75.01 4.17 -1.36
N LEU A 973 75.16 5.15 -2.25
CA LEU A 973 76.20 6.17 -2.20
C LEU A 973 75.54 7.54 -2.06
N VAL A 974 75.95 8.35 -1.09
CA VAL A 974 75.37 9.69 -0.90
C VAL A 974 76.37 10.76 -1.36
N PRO A 975 76.12 11.46 -2.48
CA PRO A 975 76.92 12.61 -2.87
C PRO A 975 76.86 13.67 -1.77
N THR A 976 78.00 14.05 -1.23
CA THR A 976 78.16 15.15 -0.27
C THR A 976 78.50 16.45 -0.98
N SER A 977 79.13 16.38 -2.15
CA SER A 977 79.40 17.51 -3.03
C SER A 977 79.37 17.08 -4.50
N VAL A 978 78.77 17.93 -5.34
CA VAL A 978 78.65 17.71 -6.79
C VAL A 978 79.22 18.93 -7.50
N GLY A 979 80.40 18.80 -8.11
CA GLY A 979 81.03 19.89 -8.85
C GLY A 979 80.33 20.20 -10.18
N SER A 980 79.83 19.18 -10.86
CA SER A 980 79.03 19.31 -12.10
C SER A 980 78.01 18.17 -12.20
N ALA A 981 76.74 18.52 -12.41
CA ALA A 981 75.69 17.54 -12.65
C ALA A 981 75.85 16.78 -13.99
N ALA A 982 76.69 17.30 -14.90
CA ALA A 982 77.05 16.65 -16.16
C ALA A 982 78.08 15.53 -16.00
N THR A 983 78.69 15.37 -14.82
CA THR A 983 79.56 14.23 -14.53
C THR A 983 78.74 12.95 -14.49
N THR A 984 79.19 11.95 -15.24
CA THR A 984 78.72 10.57 -15.14
C THR A 984 79.70 9.81 -14.26
N ASN A 985 79.21 8.98 -13.34
CA ASN A 985 80.02 8.01 -12.62
C ASN A 985 79.63 6.59 -13.03
N ALA A 986 80.56 5.67 -12.84
CA ALA A 986 80.42 4.25 -13.14
C ALA A 986 80.94 3.41 -11.99
N VAL A 987 80.42 2.20 -11.83
CA VAL A 987 80.94 1.20 -10.89
C VAL A 987 81.45 -0.04 -11.63
N ALA A 988 82.60 -0.55 -11.20
CA ALA A 988 83.20 -1.79 -11.66
C ALA A 988 83.59 -2.68 -10.47
N VAL A 989 83.69 -3.99 -10.68
CA VAL A 989 84.29 -4.90 -9.68
C VAL A 989 85.80 -4.75 -9.74
N ALA A 990 86.43 -4.51 -8.59
CA ALA A 990 87.88 -4.53 -8.44
C ALA A 990 88.37 -5.96 -8.23
N ALA A 991 89.47 -6.33 -8.89
CA ALA A 991 89.94 -7.71 -8.99
C ALA A 991 90.49 -8.29 -7.68
N SER A 992 90.91 -7.44 -6.73
CA SER A 992 91.42 -7.88 -5.43
C SER A 992 90.54 -7.36 -4.29
N THR A 993 90.34 -8.21 -3.29
CA THR A 993 89.65 -7.94 -2.02
C THR A 993 90.61 -7.88 -0.82
N THR A 994 91.93 -7.92 -1.06
CA THR A 994 92.97 -7.96 -0.01
C THR A 994 93.58 -6.61 0.34
N TRP A 995 93.18 -5.53 -0.36
CA TRP A 995 93.68 -4.19 -0.05
C TRP A 995 93.13 -3.72 1.30
N THR A 996 93.95 -2.91 2.00
CA THR A 996 93.56 -2.26 3.25
C THR A 996 93.36 -0.78 3.01
N GLU A 997 92.47 -0.18 3.78
CA GLU A 997 92.16 1.25 3.71
C GLU A 997 93.40 2.13 3.82
N SER A 998 94.29 1.85 4.78
CA SER A 998 95.53 2.59 4.99
C SER A 998 96.64 2.27 3.96
N GLY A 999 96.48 1.20 3.20
CA GLY A 999 97.44 0.74 2.19
C GLY A 999 97.08 1.13 0.76
N LEU A 1000 95.87 1.66 0.53
CA LEU A 1000 95.39 2.00 -0.81
C LEU A 1000 95.94 3.35 -1.28
N THR A 1001 96.69 3.33 -2.36
CA THR A 1001 97.24 4.50 -3.06
C THR A 1001 97.03 4.30 -4.56
N TRP A 1002 97.28 5.32 -5.38
CA TRP A 1002 97.16 5.12 -6.83
C TRP A 1002 98.09 4.02 -7.36
N SER A 1003 99.29 3.90 -6.79
CA SER A 1003 100.27 2.88 -7.15
C SER A 1003 99.90 1.48 -6.69
N THR A 1004 99.08 1.35 -5.65
CA THR A 1004 98.71 0.05 -5.04
C THR A 1004 97.25 -0.35 -5.31
N LYS A 1005 96.48 0.49 -6.02
CA LYS A 1005 95.06 0.23 -6.29
C LYS A 1005 94.86 -1.04 -7.12
N PRO A 1006 93.86 -1.87 -6.81
CA PRO A 1006 93.56 -3.04 -7.60
C PRO A 1006 93.07 -2.64 -9.00
N ALA A 1007 93.47 -3.44 -10.00
CA ALA A 1007 92.86 -3.37 -11.32
C ALA A 1007 91.35 -3.69 -11.21
N SER A 1008 90.54 -3.15 -12.10
CA SER A 1008 89.10 -3.43 -12.17
C SER A 1008 88.69 -3.83 -13.58
N GLY A 1009 87.57 -4.55 -13.69
CA GLY A 1009 86.92 -4.80 -14.98
C GLY A 1009 86.28 -3.55 -15.59
N SER A 1010 85.53 -3.73 -16.68
CA SER A 1010 84.65 -2.70 -17.22
C SER A 1010 83.54 -2.34 -16.24
N GLY A 1011 83.09 -1.09 -16.24
CA GLY A 1011 81.94 -0.66 -15.45
C GLY A 1011 80.68 -1.43 -15.86
N PHE A 1012 79.91 -1.92 -14.88
CA PHE A 1012 78.67 -2.66 -15.11
C PHE A 1012 77.41 -1.81 -14.88
N SER A 1013 77.54 -0.63 -14.27
CA SER A 1013 76.46 0.34 -14.13
C SER A 1013 77.02 1.76 -14.17
N THR A 1014 76.21 2.71 -14.67
CA THR A 1014 76.53 4.13 -14.77
C THR A 1014 75.35 4.99 -14.31
N TRP A 1015 75.64 6.18 -13.78
CA TRP A 1015 74.63 7.15 -13.37
C TRP A 1015 75.13 8.58 -13.54
N SER A 1016 74.19 9.52 -13.74
CA SER A 1016 74.43 10.96 -13.93
C SER A 1016 73.37 11.78 -13.20
N GLY A 1017 73.45 13.11 -13.25
CA GLY A 1017 72.42 13.98 -12.65
C GLY A 1017 72.39 13.96 -11.12
N MET A 1018 73.50 13.61 -10.49
CA MET A 1018 73.64 13.55 -9.03
C MET A 1018 73.39 14.92 -8.39
N ALA A 1019 72.82 14.92 -7.18
CA ALA A 1019 72.63 16.10 -6.37
C ALA A 1019 73.13 15.84 -4.94
N ALA A 1020 73.70 16.86 -4.30
CA ALA A 1020 74.18 16.75 -2.93
C ALA A 1020 73.02 16.34 -1.99
N GLY A 1021 73.26 15.33 -1.15
CA GLY A 1021 72.28 14.77 -0.21
C GLY A 1021 71.22 13.86 -0.84
N LYS A 1022 71.26 13.58 -2.15
CA LYS A 1022 70.36 12.62 -2.81
C LYS A 1022 71.09 11.31 -3.07
N PRO A 1023 70.75 10.22 -2.36
CA PRO A 1023 71.41 8.92 -2.55
C PRO A 1023 71.32 8.44 -3.99
N VAL A 1024 72.39 7.79 -4.43
CA VAL A 1024 72.45 6.99 -5.64
C VAL A 1024 72.39 5.53 -5.22
N GLU A 1025 71.52 4.79 -5.88
CA GLU A 1025 71.28 3.37 -5.61
C GLU A 1025 71.75 2.56 -6.81
N VAL A 1026 72.66 1.62 -6.58
CA VAL A 1026 73.25 0.81 -7.63
C VAL A 1026 73.03 -0.66 -7.33
N ASP A 1027 72.29 -1.34 -8.20
CA ASP A 1027 72.11 -2.78 -8.12
C ASP A 1027 73.45 -3.50 -8.29
N VAL A 1028 73.83 -4.27 -7.27
CA VAL A 1028 75.03 -5.10 -7.23
C VAL A 1028 74.69 -6.56 -6.91
N THR A 1029 73.44 -6.98 -7.11
CA THR A 1029 72.93 -8.30 -6.74
C THR A 1029 73.79 -9.43 -7.32
N ALA A 1030 74.10 -9.35 -8.61
CA ALA A 1030 74.95 -10.34 -9.28
C ALA A 1030 76.38 -10.38 -8.70
N GLN A 1031 76.93 -9.22 -8.35
CA GLN A 1031 78.27 -9.08 -7.81
C GLN A 1031 78.35 -9.56 -6.36
N VAL A 1032 77.32 -9.30 -5.55
CA VAL A 1032 77.20 -9.83 -4.18
C VAL A 1032 77.06 -11.35 -4.21
N ASN A 1033 76.20 -11.91 -5.05
CA ASN A 1033 76.07 -13.36 -5.22
C ASN A 1033 77.39 -14.00 -5.67
N SER A 1034 78.13 -13.33 -6.55
CA SER A 1034 79.48 -13.77 -6.94
C SER A 1034 80.47 -13.70 -5.78
N ALA A 1035 80.40 -12.66 -4.93
CA ALA A 1035 81.24 -12.50 -3.75
C ALA A 1035 80.96 -13.56 -2.67
N ILE A 1036 79.68 -13.90 -2.43
CA ILE A 1036 79.29 -15.00 -1.53
C ILE A 1036 79.95 -16.32 -1.95
N ALA A 1037 79.92 -16.62 -3.26
CA ALA A 1037 80.53 -17.84 -3.80
C ALA A 1037 82.08 -17.85 -3.78
N SER A 1038 82.73 -16.69 -3.64
CA SER A 1038 84.19 -16.53 -3.83
C SER A 1038 84.94 -16.04 -2.59
N GLY A 1039 84.35 -16.14 -1.39
CA GLY A 1039 85.03 -15.87 -0.12
C GLY A 1039 84.48 -14.67 0.67
N GLY A 1040 83.28 -14.19 0.35
CA GLY A 1040 82.50 -13.30 1.21
C GLY A 1040 82.93 -11.84 1.21
N LYS A 1041 83.75 -11.38 0.25
CA LYS A 1041 84.13 -9.97 0.13
C LYS A 1041 83.85 -9.42 -1.27
N LEU A 1042 83.24 -8.25 -1.34
CA LEU A 1042 82.97 -7.54 -2.58
C LEU A 1042 83.80 -6.26 -2.63
N SER A 1043 84.70 -6.14 -3.60
CA SER A 1043 85.43 -4.91 -3.86
C SER A 1043 84.89 -4.19 -5.09
N LEU A 1044 84.54 -2.92 -4.93
CA LEU A 1044 83.99 -2.07 -5.97
C LEU A 1044 84.92 -0.89 -6.20
N ARG A 1045 85.02 -0.48 -7.47
CA ARG A 1045 85.65 0.77 -7.91
C ARG A 1045 84.56 1.67 -8.46
N VAL A 1046 84.44 2.86 -7.91
CA VAL A 1046 83.59 3.95 -8.41
C VAL A 1046 84.49 4.99 -9.07
N TYR A 1047 84.22 5.33 -10.33
CA TYR A 1047 85.06 6.22 -11.11
C TYR A 1047 84.25 7.02 -12.13
N SER A 1048 84.80 8.14 -12.62
CA SER A 1048 84.23 8.85 -13.76
C SER A 1048 84.79 8.26 -15.07
N PRO A 1049 83.95 7.76 -16.00
CA PRO A 1049 84.42 7.33 -17.32
C PRO A 1049 84.67 8.52 -18.27
N THR A 1050 84.11 9.71 -17.98
CA THR A 1050 84.17 10.89 -18.86
C THR A 1050 84.91 12.05 -18.22
N ASP A 1051 85.74 12.75 -19.00
CA ASP A 1051 86.42 13.97 -18.58
C ASP A 1051 85.49 15.18 -18.77
N VAL A 1052 85.11 15.83 -17.65
CA VAL A 1052 84.24 17.02 -17.61
C VAL A 1052 85.05 18.26 -17.15
N GLY A 1053 86.38 18.18 -17.20
CA GLY A 1053 87.26 19.29 -16.85
C GLY A 1053 87.35 19.59 -15.35
N SER A 1054 87.69 20.84 -15.02
CA SER A 1054 88.10 21.24 -13.67
C SER A 1054 86.98 21.17 -12.62
N THR A 1055 85.71 21.13 -13.00
CA THR A 1055 84.54 21.02 -12.09
C THR A 1055 83.95 19.61 -12.05
N GLY A 1056 84.57 18.63 -12.72
CA GLY A 1056 83.98 17.31 -12.89
C GLY A 1056 83.99 16.37 -11.67
N ASP A 1057 84.41 16.82 -10.49
CA ASP A 1057 84.49 15.97 -9.30
C ASP A 1057 83.15 15.75 -8.61
N ILE A 1058 82.94 14.50 -8.17
CA ILE A 1058 81.85 14.11 -7.29
C ILE A 1058 82.48 13.56 -6.01
N SER A 1059 82.04 14.08 -4.87
CA SER A 1059 82.40 13.57 -3.55
C SER A 1059 81.22 12.83 -2.97
N TYR A 1060 81.40 11.57 -2.61
CA TYR A 1060 80.48 10.80 -1.80
C TYR A 1060 80.94 10.81 -0.34
N GLY A 1061 80.04 10.56 0.62
CA GLY A 1061 80.49 10.25 1.97
C GLY A 1061 81.34 8.97 1.97
N SER A 1062 82.41 8.95 2.75
CA SER A 1062 83.13 7.71 3.11
C SER A 1062 82.57 7.12 4.41
N LYS A 1063 83.10 5.99 4.87
CA LYS A 1063 82.74 5.43 6.18
C LYS A 1063 83.17 6.31 7.36
N GLU A 1064 84.17 7.18 7.17
CA GLU A 1064 84.63 8.17 8.17
C GLU A 1064 83.66 9.36 8.30
N GLN A 1065 82.65 9.44 7.45
CA GLN A 1065 81.71 10.55 7.46
C GLN A 1065 81.02 10.66 8.84
N THR A 1066 81.01 11.89 9.38
CA THR A 1066 80.45 12.19 10.71
C THR A 1066 78.93 12.08 10.71
N ASN A 1067 78.29 12.50 9.63
CA ASN A 1067 76.89 12.19 9.38
C ASN A 1067 76.78 10.76 8.85
N THR A 1068 76.43 9.83 9.74
CA THR A 1068 76.29 8.40 9.41
C THR A 1068 75.30 8.16 8.27
N ALA A 1069 74.28 9.01 8.09
CA ALA A 1069 73.32 8.89 6.99
C ALA A 1069 73.93 9.11 5.60
N ASN A 1070 75.12 9.73 5.52
CA ASN A 1070 75.86 9.94 4.28
C ASN A 1070 76.89 8.84 4.00
N ARG A 1071 77.09 7.90 4.93
CA ARG A 1071 78.05 6.80 4.74
C ARG A 1071 77.56 5.83 3.66
N PRO A 1072 78.48 5.23 2.90
CA PRO A 1072 78.12 4.15 1.99
C PRO A 1072 77.55 2.96 2.75
N ALA A 1073 76.56 2.30 2.16
CA ALA A 1073 76.02 1.07 2.70
C ALA A 1073 75.66 0.11 1.57
N LEU A 1074 75.78 -1.19 1.84
CA LEU A 1074 75.25 -2.25 1.00
C LEU A 1074 74.00 -2.79 1.68
N ALA A 1075 72.84 -2.50 1.09
CA ALA A 1075 71.55 -3.02 1.48
C ALA A 1075 71.29 -4.36 0.78
N ILE A 1076 70.79 -5.35 1.51
CA ILE A 1076 70.65 -6.73 1.04
C ILE A 1076 69.27 -7.26 1.46
N SER A 1077 68.57 -7.84 0.48
CA SER A 1077 67.38 -8.66 0.67
C SER A 1077 67.74 -10.11 0.35
N GLN A 1078 67.61 -11.00 1.35
CA GLN A 1078 67.75 -12.45 1.14
C GLN A 1078 66.42 -13.06 0.75
#